data_AF-A0A520GUI4-F1
#
_entry.id   AF-A0A520GUI4-F1
#
_cell.length_a   1.000
_cell.length_b   1.000
_cell.length_c   1.000
_cell.angle_alpha   90.00
_cell.angle_beta   90.00
_cell.angle_gamma   90.00
#
_symmetry.space_group_name_H-M   'P 1'
#
loop_
_entity.id
_entity.type
_entity.pdbx_description
1 polymer ?
#
loop_
_entity_poly.entity_id
_entity_poly.type
_entity_poly.pdbx_seq_one_letter_code
_entity_poly.pdbx_strand_id
1 'polypeptide(L)'
;LYPLILGLVLLGALTKSAQFPFHFWLPRAMAAPTPVSAYLHSATMVKLGVFLMARLWPALSGTEEWFWLVGGAGAITLTLGAYIAMFQRDLKALLAYSTISHLGLITLLLGLNSPLAAVAAVFHIMNHATFKASLFMAAGIIDHESGTRDITKLSGLIRLMPITGTLAIIASASMAGVPLLNGFLSKEMFFAETVFIESTPWVEFALPVIATVAGIFSVAYSARFVFDVFFGPPCGPEVPKTPHEPPHWMRVPVELLVLLCLVVGVAPAWSVGPLLAAAAAPVVGGVLPDYSLAVWHGFNLPLLMSFVALAAGAGLYLLQRRGRAHGRLGHTPGLRRFDGQRIFENGLARLSEAGRRSRRLLGTQRLQSQLLLLVLVALAGAAASLWLAPATRGAREPLAFSPMFAMTWTIGAVCALAAAWQAKFHRLASLMLAAASGLVCCITYIWFSAPDLALTQLVVEAVTTVLILLGLRWLPMRQQAVQPARERLRPWGRRGRDLLVATLAGGGMAAIAWTVMTRSSPGSISPFFLERALTEGGGTNVVNVMLVDFRGFDTFGEITVLGVVALTVYALLRRFRPAIESMALPAQQRAQADDGSSDLLNPRRAKDTAVGYLMVPAVLVRLLLPLAVLVSVYFFMRGHNAPGGGFVAGLVMSVALVLQFIVSGTEWVEEHLRIYPRRWIAIGLLLALATGGGSVALGYPFLTTHTAHLHLPVLGEIHVPSALFFDVGVFSLVLGATMLILTALAHQSVRSHRWADEQAERESDARAHTRVDAEKVARSEAADPRLTIEEAVPHPAGHAPPASGDH
;
A
#
# COMPACT_ATOMS: atom_id res chain seq x y z
N LEU A 1 -23.56 -23.59 -15.31
CA LEU A 1 -22.66 -23.10 -14.24
C LEU A 1 -22.36 -24.16 -13.16
N TYR A 2 -23.03 -25.32 -13.16
CA TYR A 2 -22.88 -26.33 -12.11
C TYR A 2 -21.43 -26.73 -11.78
N PRO A 3 -20.54 -27.07 -12.74
CA PRO A 3 -19.16 -27.46 -12.42
C PRO A 3 -18.36 -26.37 -11.70
N LEU A 4 -18.62 -25.10 -12.03
CA LEU A 4 -17.98 -23.96 -11.37
C LEU A 4 -18.50 -23.79 -9.93
N ILE A 5 -19.81 -23.89 -9.74
CA ILE A 5 -20.44 -23.80 -8.40
C ILE A 5 -19.92 -24.95 -7.52
N LEU A 6 -19.96 -26.17 -8.03
CA LEU A 6 -19.45 -27.36 -7.35
C LEU A 6 -17.98 -27.17 -6.99
N GLY A 7 -17.13 -26.78 -7.95
CA GLY A 7 -15.71 -26.56 -7.71
C GLY A 7 -15.42 -25.53 -6.61
N LEU A 8 -16.12 -24.39 -6.60
CA LEU A 8 -15.95 -23.36 -5.58
C LEU A 8 -16.46 -23.79 -4.20
N VAL A 9 -17.63 -24.45 -4.14
CA VAL A 9 -18.19 -24.99 -2.90
C VAL A 9 -17.28 -26.06 -2.31
N LEU A 10 -16.82 -27.01 -3.13
CA LEU A 10 -15.93 -28.07 -2.70
C LEU A 10 -14.57 -27.54 -2.27
N LEU A 11 -14.01 -26.53 -2.95
CA LEU A 11 -12.76 -25.90 -2.51
C LEU A 11 -12.89 -25.37 -1.07
N GLY A 12 -14.01 -24.72 -0.73
CA GLY A 12 -14.29 -24.28 0.64
C GLY A 12 -14.52 -25.44 1.61
N ALA A 13 -15.37 -26.39 1.25
CA ALA A 13 -15.74 -27.52 2.10
C ALA A 13 -14.55 -28.42 2.43
N LEU A 14 -13.82 -28.89 1.41
CA LEU A 14 -12.66 -29.78 1.54
C LEU A 14 -11.52 -29.13 2.33
N THR A 15 -11.31 -27.82 2.18
CA THR A 15 -10.32 -27.08 2.98
C THR A 15 -10.69 -27.07 4.46
N LYS A 16 -11.96 -26.79 4.79
CA LYS A 16 -12.43 -26.73 6.19
C LYS A 16 -12.49 -28.10 6.86
N SER A 17 -12.85 -29.16 6.14
CA SER A 17 -12.87 -30.53 6.68
C SER A 17 -11.54 -31.27 6.53
N ALA A 18 -10.44 -30.56 6.25
CA ALA A 18 -9.08 -31.09 6.17
C ALA A 18 -8.98 -32.32 5.23
N GLN A 19 -9.65 -32.28 4.09
CA GLN A 19 -9.59 -33.32 3.07
C GLN A 19 -8.33 -33.17 2.21
N PHE A 20 -7.95 -34.21 1.49
CA PHE A 20 -6.90 -34.14 0.48
C PHE A 20 -7.28 -33.13 -0.62
N PRO A 21 -6.36 -32.22 -1.04
CA PRO A 21 -4.95 -32.08 -0.62
C PRO A 21 -4.71 -31.12 0.57
N PHE A 22 -5.74 -30.55 1.18
CA PHE A 22 -5.69 -29.50 2.20
C PHE A 22 -5.56 -30.01 3.66
N HIS A 23 -5.29 -31.29 3.89
CA HIS A 23 -5.27 -31.89 5.23
C HIS A 23 -4.10 -31.41 6.14
N PHE A 24 -3.07 -30.79 5.57
CA PHE A 24 -1.79 -30.50 6.24
C PHE A 24 -1.88 -29.49 7.39
N TRP A 25 -2.93 -28.66 7.47
CA TRP A 25 -3.05 -27.64 8.51
C TRP A 25 -3.49 -28.23 9.87
N LEU A 26 -4.30 -29.29 9.86
CA LEU A 26 -4.92 -29.82 11.08
C LEU A 26 -3.90 -30.40 12.09
N PRO A 27 -2.89 -31.19 11.69
CA PRO A 27 -1.89 -31.71 12.63
C PRO A 27 -1.11 -30.61 13.36
N ARG A 28 -0.87 -29.47 12.70
CA ARG A 28 -0.17 -28.32 13.29
C ARG A 28 -1.05 -27.50 14.24
N ALA A 29 -2.37 -27.49 14.01
CA ALA A 29 -3.32 -26.85 14.92
C ALA A 29 -3.32 -27.49 16.33
N MET A 30 -2.73 -28.69 16.49
CA MET A 30 -2.55 -29.38 17.77
C MET A 30 -1.51 -28.72 18.71
N ALA A 31 -0.89 -27.62 18.29
CA ALA A 31 -0.18 -26.72 19.21
C ALA A 31 -1.13 -26.00 20.19
N ALA A 32 -2.42 -25.91 19.86
CA ALA A 32 -3.41 -25.28 20.71
C ALA A 32 -3.66 -26.04 22.04
N PRO A 33 -4.16 -25.35 23.09
CA PRO A 33 -4.60 -25.98 24.32
C PRO A 33 -5.60 -27.10 24.06
N THR A 34 -5.53 -28.19 24.84
CA THR A 34 -6.30 -29.39 24.57
C THR A 34 -7.83 -29.20 24.59
N PRO A 35 -8.43 -28.36 25.47
CA PRO A 35 -9.86 -28.06 25.39
C PRO A 35 -10.26 -27.42 24.06
N VAL A 36 -9.41 -26.56 23.51
CA VAL A 36 -9.62 -25.93 22.19
C VAL A 36 -9.56 -27.00 21.10
N SER A 37 -8.59 -27.92 21.17
CA SER A 37 -8.52 -29.05 20.22
C SER A 37 -9.73 -29.97 20.31
N ALA A 38 -10.18 -30.30 21.53
CA ALA A 38 -11.37 -31.10 21.77
C ALA A 38 -12.60 -30.44 21.13
N TYR A 39 -12.82 -29.15 21.33
CA TYR A 39 -13.97 -28.46 20.75
C TYR A 39 -13.86 -28.26 19.22
N LEU A 40 -12.79 -27.62 18.75
CA LEU A 40 -12.63 -27.23 17.34
C LEU A 40 -12.43 -28.44 16.43
N HIS A 41 -11.62 -29.41 16.85
CA HIS A 41 -11.24 -30.54 15.99
C HIS A 41 -12.11 -31.78 16.23
N SER A 42 -12.91 -31.82 17.30
CA SER A 42 -13.87 -32.91 17.51
C SER A 42 -15.30 -32.56 17.17
N ALA A 43 -15.76 -31.31 17.25
CA ALA A 43 -17.19 -31.00 17.15
C ALA A 43 -17.57 -29.83 16.24
N THR A 44 -16.71 -28.81 16.06
CA THR A 44 -17.13 -27.58 15.36
C THR A 44 -16.38 -27.31 14.06
N MET A 45 -15.15 -26.77 14.13
CA MET A 45 -14.44 -26.21 12.97
C MET A 45 -14.30 -27.20 11.82
N VAL A 46 -13.85 -28.42 12.11
CA VAL A 46 -13.63 -29.44 11.06
C VAL A 46 -14.94 -30.04 10.51
N LYS A 47 -16.07 -29.81 11.20
CA LYS A 47 -17.39 -30.27 10.77
C LYS A 47 -18.11 -29.28 9.88
N LEU A 48 -17.70 -28.01 9.85
CA LEU A 48 -18.30 -27.01 8.96
C LEU A 48 -18.22 -27.43 7.49
N GLY A 49 -17.12 -28.06 7.06
CA GLY A 49 -16.97 -28.55 5.69
C GLY A 49 -17.96 -29.68 5.36
N VAL A 50 -18.05 -30.71 6.22
CA VAL A 50 -18.99 -31.82 6.01
C VAL A 50 -20.45 -31.41 6.24
N PHE A 51 -20.72 -30.46 7.13
CA PHE A 51 -22.04 -29.85 7.30
C PHE A 51 -22.46 -29.11 6.03
N LEU A 52 -21.57 -28.31 5.42
CA LEU A 52 -21.88 -27.63 4.17
C LEU A 52 -22.18 -28.63 3.04
N MET A 53 -21.38 -29.71 2.94
CA MET A 53 -21.63 -30.78 1.97
C MET A 53 -22.97 -31.47 2.24
N ALA A 54 -23.28 -31.84 3.47
CA ALA A 54 -24.57 -32.44 3.83
C ALA A 54 -25.75 -31.48 3.58
N ARG A 55 -25.58 -30.19 3.88
CA ARG A 55 -26.63 -29.18 3.68
C ARG A 55 -26.98 -28.96 2.21
N LEU A 56 -25.97 -29.02 1.35
CA LEU A 56 -26.10 -28.85 -0.10
C LEU A 56 -26.27 -30.18 -0.84
N TRP A 57 -26.22 -31.31 -0.13
CA TRP A 57 -26.39 -32.64 -0.71
C TRP A 57 -27.67 -32.76 -1.54
N PRO A 58 -28.88 -32.34 -1.07
CA PRO A 58 -30.10 -32.43 -1.87
C PRO A 58 -30.06 -31.72 -3.23
N ALA A 59 -29.18 -30.71 -3.37
CA ALA A 59 -29.10 -29.88 -4.57
C ALA A 59 -27.89 -30.21 -5.45
N LEU A 60 -26.83 -30.78 -4.89
CA LEU A 60 -25.55 -30.99 -5.58
C LEU A 60 -25.15 -32.47 -5.72
N SER A 61 -25.77 -33.40 -5.00
CA SER A 61 -25.48 -34.83 -5.15
C SER A 61 -26.17 -35.42 -6.38
N GLY A 62 -25.89 -36.69 -6.67
CA GLY A 62 -26.51 -37.44 -7.75
C GLY A 62 -25.83 -37.27 -9.11
N THR A 63 -24.75 -36.46 -9.20
CA THR A 63 -23.94 -36.32 -10.42
C THR A 63 -22.64 -37.12 -10.33
N GLU A 64 -22.06 -37.45 -11.48
CA GLU A 64 -20.77 -38.15 -11.55
C GLU A 64 -19.63 -37.28 -10.99
N GLU A 65 -19.66 -35.97 -11.22
CA GLU A 65 -18.63 -35.06 -10.70
C GLU A 65 -18.65 -35.01 -9.18
N TRP A 66 -19.84 -35.03 -8.56
CA TRP A 66 -19.96 -35.12 -7.11
C TRP A 66 -19.37 -36.44 -6.59
N PHE A 67 -19.71 -37.56 -7.22
CA PHE A 67 -19.20 -38.88 -6.85
C PHE A 67 -17.66 -38.93 -6.87
N TRP A 68 -17.05 -38.47 -7.97
CA TRP A 68 -15.60 -38.53 -8.12
C TRP A 68 -14.86 -37.51 -7.26
N LEU A 69 -15.34 -36.27 -7.19
CA LEU A 69 -14.66 -35.22 -6.43
C LEU A 69 -14.82 -35.42 -4.92
N VAL A 70 -16.04 -35.68 -4.45
CA VAL A 70 -16.34 -35.83 -3.02
C VAL A 70 -15.97 -37.24 -2.54
N GLY A 71 -16.45 -38.27 -3.24
CA GLY A 71 -16.13 -39.66 -2.91
C GLY A 71 -14.64 -39.96 -3.04
N GLY A 72 -14.01 -39.54 -4.14
CA GLY A 72 -12.57 -39.69 -4.35
C GLY A 72 -11.72 -38.96 -3.31
N ALA A 73 -12.02 -37.68 -3.02
CA ALA A 73 -11.31 -36.95 -1.97
C ALA A 73 -11.51 -37.60 -0.59
N GLY A 74 -12.72 -38.06 -0.28
CA GLY A 74 -13.04 -38.79 0.96
C GLY A 74 -12.23 -40.09 1.09
N ALA A 75 -12.20 -40.93 0.05
CA ALA A 75 -11.48 -42.19 0.03
C ALA A 75 -9.95 -42.00 0.21
N ILE A 76 -9.36 -41.04 -0.49
CA ILE A 76 -7.93 -40.70 -0.34
C ILE A 76 -7.66 -40.19 1.08
N THR A 77 -8.50 -39.30 1.60
CA THR A 77 -8.34 -38.72 2.94
C THR A 77 -8.47 -39.76 4.04
N LEU A 78 -9.47 -40.65 3.92
CA LEU A 78 -9.74 -41.75 4.83
C LEU A 78 -8.52 -42.65 4.98
N THR A 79 -7.99 -43.13 3.86
CA THR A 79 -6.85 -44.05 3.79
C THR A 79 -5.54 -43.38 4.20
N LEU A 80 -5.24 -42.21 3.64
CA LEU A 80 -4.00 -41.47 3.92
C LEU A 80 -3.94 -41.02 5.38
N GLY A 81 -5.05 -40.50 5.92
CA GLY A 81 -5.14 -40.11 7.33
C GLY A 81 -4.93 -41.28 8.27
N ALA A 82 -5.58 -42.42 8.01
CA ALA A 82 -5.42 -43.62 8.82
C ALA A 82 -3.98 -44.17 8.75
N TYR A 83 -3.40 -44.19 7.55
CA TYR A 83 -2.03 -44.64 7.32
C TYR A 83 -1.02 -43.78 8.11
N ILE A 84 -1.10 -42.46 8.00
CA ILE A 84 -0.19 -41.54 8.69
C ILE A 84 -0.36 -41.60 10.21
N ALA A 85 -1.59 -41.76 10.71
CA ALA A 85 -1.90 -41.86 12.15
C ALA A 85 -1.13 -42.99 12.84
N MET A 86 -0.98 -44.15 12.18
CA MET A 86 -0.27 -45.32 12.73
C MET A 86 1.20 -45.05 13.06
N PHE A 87 1.82 -44.03 12.47
CA PHE A 87 3.24 -43.70 12.64
C PHE A 87 3.49 -42.46 13.49
N GLN A 88 2.45 -41.75 13.94
CA GLN A 88 2.60 -40.56 14.80
C GLN A 88 3.17 -40.94 16.17
N ARG A 89 4.04 -40.10 16.75
CA ARG A 89 4.61 -40.30 18.09
C ARG A 89 3.91 -39.49 19.17
N ASP A 90 3.19 -38.45 18.78
CA ASP A 90 2.48 -37.54 19.66
C ASP A 90 0.99 -37.92 19.73
N LEU A 91 0.41 -37.95 20.94
CA LEU A 91 -1.00 -38.31 21.15
C LEU A 91 -1.96 -37.40 20.38
N LYS A 92 -1.78 -36.07 20.45
CA LYS A 92 -2.67 -35.13 19.75
C LYS A 92 -2.48 -35.23 18.23
N ALA A 93 -1.26 -35.44 17.75
CA ALA A 93 -1.01 -35.64 16.33
C ALA A 93 -1.68 -36.92 15.80
N LEU A 94 -1.59 -38.03 16.55
CA LEU A 94 -2.31 -39.27 16.22
C LEU A 94 -3.82 -39.01 16.16
N LEU A 95 -4.37 -38.31 17.15
CA LEU A 95 -5.79 -37.96 17.18
C LEU A 95 -6.19 -37.02 16.03
N ALA A 96 -5.33 -36.08 15.62
CA ALA A 96 -5.56 -35.21 14.47
C ALA A 96 -5.64 -36.01 13.16
N TYR A 97 -4.70 -36.92 12.90
CA TYR A 97 -4.76 -37.76 11.70
C TYR A 97 -5.91 -38.77 11.74
N SER A 98 -6.27 -39.28 12.92
CA SER A 98 -7.49 -40.07 13.07
C SER A 98 -8.74 -39.25 12.77
N THR A 99 -8.75 -37.95 13.09
CA THR A 99 -9.85 -37.03 12.77
C THR A 99 -9.95 -36.81 11.26
N ILE A 100 -8.81 -36.57 10.58
CA ILE A 100 -8.74 -36.50 9.12
C ILE A 100 -9.34 -37.75 8.49
N SER A 101 -8.96 -38.93 8.99
CA SER A 101 -9.45 -40.21 8.50
C SER A 101 -10.98 -40.35 8.63
N HIS A 102 -11.56 -40.07 9.79
CA HIS A 102 -13.02 -40.16 9.99
C HIS A 102 -13.79 -39.07 9.23
N LEU A 103 -13.24 -37.88 9.05
CA LEU A 103 -13.84 -36.87 8.15
C LEU A 103 -13.78 -37.34 6.69
N GLY A 104 -12.71 -38.06 6.30
CA GLY A 104 -12.63 -38.76 5.03
C GLY A 104 -13.74 -39.81 4.87
N LEU A 105 -14.03 -40.59 5.91
CA LEU A 105 -15.16 -41.54 5.93
C LEU A 105 -16.50 -40.83 5.70
N ILE A 106 -16.77 -39.76 6.46
CA ILE A 106 -18.00 -38.95 6.32
C ILE A 106 -18.12 -38.37 4.91
N THR A 107 -17.01 -37.84 4.39
CA THR A 107 -16.97 -37.24 3.06
C THR A 107 -17.19 -38.31 1.99
N LEU A 108 -16.59 -39.49 2.13
CA LEU A 108 -16.81 -40.62 1.24
C LEU A 108 -18.30 -41.02 1.21
N LEU A 109 -18.92 -41.20 2.38
CA LEU A 109 -20.36 -41.52 2.49
C LEU A 109 -21.25 -40.48 1.80
N LEU A 110 -21.01 -39.19 2.02
CA LEU A 110 -21.73 -38.12 1.32
C LEU A 110 -21.48 -38.15 -0.20
N GLY A 111 -20.32 -38.65 -0.63
CA GLY A 111 -19.95 -38.82 -2.04
C GLY A 111 -20.61 -40.01 -2.75
N LEU A 112 -21.14 -41.00 -2.02
CA LEU A 112 -21.68 -42.24 -2.62
C LEU A 112 -23.02 -42.07 -3.35
N ASN A 113 -23.60 -40.86 -3.40
CA ASN A 113 -24.89 -40.57 -4.05
C ASN A 113 -26.09 -41.42 -3.54
N SER A 114 -25.98 -42.04 -2.36
CA SER A 114 -27.04 -42.83 -1.72
C SER A 114 -27.68 -42.06 -0.56
N PRO A 115 -29.03 -42.00 -0.47
CA PRO A 115 -29.71 -41.45 0.71
C PRO A 115 -29.35 -42.18 2.00
N LEU A 116 -29.19 -43.50 1.97
CA LEU A 116 -28.76 -44.28 3.14
C LEU A 116 -27.33 -43.94 3.55
N ALA A 117 -26.43 -43.74 2.58
CA ALA A 117 -25.08 -43.25 2.85
C ALA A 117 -25.07 -41.86 3.47
N ALA A 118 -25.95 -40.96 3.03
CA ALA A 118 -26.10 -39.65 3.65
C ALA A 118 -26.60 -39.75 5.11
N VAL A 119 -27.56 -40.63 5.42
CA VAL A 119 -28.00 -40.92 6.79
C VAL A 119 -26.83 -41.48 7.62
N ALA A 120 -26.08 -42.44 7.08
CA ALA A 120 -24.91 -43.02 7.72
C ALA A 120 -23.82 -41.96 7.99
N ALA A 121 -23.63 -40.99 7.08
CA ALA A 121 -22.70 -39.89 7.24
C ALA A 121 -23.10 -39.00 8.42
N VAL A 122 -24.38 -38.61 8.52
CA VAL A 122 -24.91 -37.82 9.65
C VAL A 122 -24.73 -38.58 10.96
N PHE A 123 -25.06 -39.87 10.98
CA PHE A 123 -24.88 -40.70 12.17
C PHE A 123 -23.40 -40.78 12.58
N HIS A 124 -22.49 -40.95 11.63
CA HIS A 124 -21.06 -40.97 11.91
C HIS A 124 -20.51 -39.61 12.35
N ILE A 125 -21.05 -38.48 11.86
CA ILE A 125 -20.71 -37.13 12.36
C ILE A 125 -20.98 -37.03 13.86
N MET A 126 -22.15 -37.50 14.30
CA MET A 126 -22.55 -37.49 15.71
C MET A 126 -21.65 -38.40 16.55
N ASN A 127 -21.45 -39.65 16.12
CA ASN A 127 -20.61 -40.59 16.83
C ASN A 127 -19.16 -40.12 16.92
N HIS A 128 -18.61 -39.63 15.80
CA HIS A 128 -17.25 -39.09 15.79
C HIS A 128 -17.10 -37.92 16.75
N ALA A 129 -18.09 -37.03 16.85
CA ALA A 129 -18.01 -35.93 17.81
C ALA A 129 -17.91 -36.42 19.26
N THR A 130 -18.65 -37.47 19.63
CA THR A 130 -18.66 -37.97 21.02
C THR A 130 -17.35 -38.67 21.39
N PHE A 131 -16.92 -39.68 20.62
CA PHE A 131 -15.71 -40.43 20.97
C PHE A 131 -14.42 -39.62 20.74
N LYS A 132 -14.41 -38.65 19.80
CA LYS A 132 -13.19 -37.86 19.55
C LYS A 132 -12.98 -36.79 20.61
N ALA A 133 -14.06 -36.15 21.07
CA ALA A 133 -13.99 -35.17 22.14
C ALA A 133 -13.48 -35.81 23.44
N SER A 134 -13.99 -37.00 23.79
CA SER A 134 -13.50 -37.75 24.96
C SER A 134 -12.03 -38.16 24.83
N LEU A 135 -11.58 -38.61 23.64
CA LEU A 135 -10.18 -38.94 23.40
C LEU A 135 -9.24 -37.73 23.49
N PHE A 136 -9.62 -36.56 22.95
CA PHE A 136 -8.80 -35.36 23.09
C PHE A 136 -8.72 -34.90 24.54
N MET A 137 -9.84 -34.92 25.28
CA MET A 137 -9.85 -34.60 26.71
C MET A 137 -9.01 -35.59 27.52
N ALA A 138 -9.11 -36.89 27.25
CA ALA A 138 -8.26 -37.91 27.89
C ALA A 138 -6.78 -37.71 27.57
N ALA A 139 -6.41 -37.40 26.32
CA ALA A 139 -5.04 -37.04 25.96
C ALA A 139 -4.56 -35.78 26.69
N GLY A 140 -5.46 -34.82 26.94
CA GLY A 140 -5.17 -33.62 27.72
C GLY A 140 -4.94 -33.89 29.20
N ILE A 141 -5.71 -34.80 29.80
CA ILE A 141 -5.48 -35.31 31.15
C ILE A 141 -4.10 -35.96 31.23
N ILE A 142 -3.79 -36.87 30.29
CA ILE A 142 -2.48 -37.56 30.26
C ILE A 142 -1.33 -36.55 30.15
N ASP A 143 -1.44 -35.56 29.26
CA ASP A 143 -0.43 -34.51 29.08
C ASP A 143 -0.26 -33.67 30.37
N HIS A 144 -1.36 -33.32 31.04
CA HIS A 144 -1.35 -32.55 32.28
C HIS A 144 -0.67 -33.30 33.45
N GLU A 145 -1.05 -34.57 33.64
CA GLU A 145 -0.62 -35.40 34.77
C GLU A 145 0.75 -36.03 34.57
N SER A 146 1.17 -36.32 33.33
CA SER A 146 2.49 -36.90 33.04
C SER A 146 3.53 -35.86 32.61
N GLY A 147 3.10 -34.68 32.15
CA GLY A 147 3.99 -33.64 31.60
C GLY A 147 4.53 -33.93 30.21
N THR A 148 4.07 -35.00 29.55
CA THR A 148 4.43 -35.34 28.17
C THR A 148 3.27 -35.99 27.44
N ARG A 149 3.24 -35.83 26.12
CA ARG A 149 2.26 -36.45 25.22
C ARG A 149 2.91 -37.38 24.19
N ASP A 150 4.18 -37.71 24.41
CA ASP A 150 4.97 -38.59 23.55
C ASP A 150 4.70 -40.06 23.89
N ILE A 151 4.07 -40.77 22.96
CA ILE A 151 3.71 -42.19 23.05
C ILE A 151 4.94 -43.07 23.26
N THR A 152 6.14 -42.61 22.85
CA THR A 152 7.37 -43.38 23.05
C THR A 152 7.86 -43.38 24.50
N LYS A 153 7.37 -42.44 25.33
CA LYS A 153 7.76 -42.28 26.74
C LYS A 153 6.68 -42.75 27.71
N LEU A 154 5.43 -42.73 27.28
CA LEU A 154 4.28 -43.14 28.08
C LEU A 154 4.14 -44.67 28.05
N SER A 155 3.99 -45.32 29.21
CA SER A 155 3.69 -46.75 29.30
C SER A 155 3.08 -47.10 30.67
N GLY A 156 2.25 -48.15 30.72
CA GLY A 156 1.73 -48.69 31.98
C GLY A 156 0.78 -47.75 32.76
N LEU A 157 0.22 -46.72 32.12
CA LEU A 157 -0.61 -45.71 32.79
C LEU A 157 -1.87 -46.26 33.45
N ILE A 158 -2.38 -47.43 33.03
CA ILE A 158 -3.62 -48.01 33.61
C ILE A 158 -3.50 -48.31 35.11
N ARG A 159 -2.27 -48.53 35.61
CA ARG A 159 -2.02 -48.79 37.04
C ARG A 159 -2.04 -47.51 37.89
N LEU A 160 -1.72 -46.38 37.26
CA LEU A 160 -1.61 -45.07 37.92
C LEU A 160 -2.91 -44.26 37.79
N MET A 161 -3.60 -44.43 36.67
CA MET A 161 -4.84 -43.72 36.31
C MET A 161 -5.89 -44.71 35.77
N PRO A 162 -6.40 -45.64 36.59
CA PRO A 162 -7.31 -46.72 36.14
C PRO A 162 -8.65 -46.23 35.56
N ILE A 163 -9.23 -45.16 36.10
CA ILE A 163 -10.49 -44.57 35.64
C ILE A 163 -10.26 -43.88 34.31
N THR A 164 -9.28 -42.97 34.24
CA THR A 164 -8.95 -42.24 33.00
C THR A 164 -8.56 -43.22 31.89
N GLY A 165 -7.77 -44.25 32.22
CA GLY A 165 -7.36 -45.28 31.27
C GLY A 165 -8.53 -46.11 30.75
N THR A 166 -9.45 -46.56 31.62
CA THR A 166 -10.67 -47.27 31.19
C THR A 166 -11.54 -46.42 30.27
N LEU A 167 -11.75 -45.14 30.60
CA LEU A 167 -12.52 -44.21 29.76
C LEU A 167 -11.87 -44.04 28.37
N ALA A 168 -10.56 -43.87 28.33
CA ALA A 168 -9.80 -43.73 27.09
C ALA A 168 -9.83 -45.03 26.25
N ILE A 169 -9.78 -46.20 26.89
CA ILE A 169 -9.91 -47.50 26.22
C ILE A 169 -11.29 -47.64 25.59
N ILE A 170 -12.38 -47.34 26.32
CA ILE A 170 -13.74 -47.42 25.78
C ILE A 170 -13.93 -46.44 24.62
N ALA A 171 -13.46 -45.19 24.76
CA ALA A 171 -13.51 -44.21 23.68
C ALA A 171 -12.70 -44.64 22.44
N SER A 172 -11.52 -45.24 22.66
CA SER A 172 -10.69 -45.76 21.58
C SER A 172 -11.27 -47.03 20.94
N ALA A 173 -11.95 -47.86 21.70
CA ALA A 173 -12.67 -49.03 21.21
C ALA A 173 -13.87 -48.62 20.33
N SER A 174 -14.58 -47.55 20.71
CA SER A 174 -15.60 -46.91 19.88
C SER A 174 -14.99 -46.41 18.57
N MET A 175 -13.88 -45.66 18.63
CA MET A 175 -13.13 -45.23 17.45
C MET A 175 -12.66 -46.38 16.56
N ALA A 176 -12.24 -47.51 17.13
CA ALA A 176 -11.84 -48.71 16.38
C ALA A 176 -13.02 -49.41 15.70
N GLY A 177 -14.22 -49.30 16.26
CA GLY A 177 -15.42 -50.01 15.80
C GLY A 177 -15.59 -51.37 16.49
N VAL A 178 -15.37 -51.44 17.81
CA VAL A 178 -15.64 -52.67 18.59
C VAL A 178 -17.15 -52.82 18.82
N PRO A 179 -17.73 -54.04 18.67
CA PRO A 179 -19.16 -54.29 18.88
C PRO A 179 -19.70 -53.73 20.21
N LEU A 180 -20.99 -53.38 20.22
CA LEU A 180 -21.72 -52.74 21.33
C LEU A 180 -21.34 -51.28 21.63
N LEU A 181 -20.43 -50.68 20.87
CA LEU A 181 -20.10 -49.25 20.95
C LEU A 181 -20.65 -48.51 19.73
N ASN A 182 -20.97 -47.22 19.90
CA ASN A 182 -21.57 -46.41 18.83
C ASN A 182 -20.75 -46.38 17.53
N GLY A 183 -19.42 -46.39 17.62
CA GLY A 183 -18.55 -46.41 16.44
C GLY A 183 -18.67 -47.67 15.58
N PHE A 184 -19.02 -48.82 16.17
CA PHE A 184 -19.27 -50.06 15.41
C PHE A 184 -20.47 -49.90 14.48
N LEU A 185 -21.61 -49.45 15.02
CA LEU A 185 -22.84 -49.26 14.23
C LEU A 185 -22.61 -48.36 13.02
N SER A 186 -21.94 -47.22 13.22
CA SER A 186 -21.67 -46.31 12.10
C SER A 186 -20.66 -46.84 11.08
N LYS A 187 -19.73 -47.72 11.49
CA LYS A 187 -18.76 -48.35 10.58
C LYS A 187 -19.37 -49.53 9.83
N GLU A 188 -20.25 -50.29 10.45
CA GLU A 188 -21.01 -51.36 9.79
C GLU A 188 -21.93 -50.77 8.71
N MET A 189 -22.65 -49.68 9.02
CA MET A 189 -23.39 -48.92 8.01
C MET A 189 -22.47 -48.41 6.89
N PHE A 190 -21.28 -47.92 7.23
CA PHE A 190 -20.30 -47.51 6.22
C PHE A 190 -19.88 -48.67 5.31
N PHE A 191 -19.58 -49.84 5.86
CA PHE A 191 -19.24 -51.02 5.05
C PHE A 191 -20.42 -51.48 4.19
N ALA A 192 -21.64 -51.48 4.73
CA ALA A 192 -22.85 -51.80 3.98
C ALA A 192 -23.01 -50.90 2.76
N GLU A 193 -22.90 -49.58 2.92
CA GLU A 193 -23.06 -48.62 1.81
C GLU A 193 -21.94 -48.74 0.77
N THR A 194 -20.75 -49.21 1.13
CA THR A 194 -19.70 -49.49 0.14
C THR A 194 -19.91 -50.80 -0.62
N VAL A 195 -20.63 -51.75 -0.04
CA VAL A 195 -20.91 -53.08 -0.63
C VAL A 195 -22.13 -53.03 -1.54
N PHE A 196 -23.18 -52.32 -1.13
CA PHE A 196 -24.47 -52.29 -1.83
C PHE A 196 -24.59 -51.11 -2.81
N ILE A 197 -23.51 -50.39 -3.08
CA ILE A 197 -23.51 -49.34 -4.09
C ILE A 197 -23.58 -49.97 -5.48
N GLU A 198 -24.53 -49.52 -6.30
CA GLU A 198 -24.63 -49.90 -7.71
C GLU A 198 -23.76 -48.93 -8.54
N SER A 199 -22.69 -49.44 -9.15
CA SER A 199 -21.75 -48.61 -9.92
C SER A 199 -21.04 -49.45 -11.00
N THR A 200 -19.96 -48.92 -11.56
CA THR A 200 -19.12 -49.72 -12.47
C THR A 200 -18.45 -50.87 -11.71
N PRO A 201 -18.27 -52.07 -12.31
CA PRO A 201 -17.78 -53.25 -11.60
C PRO A 201 -16.46 -53.07 -10.84
N TRP A 202 -15.57 -52.20 -11.33
CA TRP A 202 -14.31 -51.92 -10.65
C TRP A 202 -14.49 -51.09 -9.37
N VAL A 203 -15.48 -50.19 -9.32
CA VAL A 203 -15.82 -49.37 -8.15
C VAL A 203 -16.47 -50.23 -7.08
N GLU A 204 -17.40 -51.10 -7.47
CA GLU A 204 -18.07 -52.07 -6.60
C GLU A 204 -17.07 -53.00 -5.90
N PHE A 205 -15.98 -53.35 -6.59
CA PHE A 205 -14.89 -54.10 -5.97
C PHE A 205 -13.94 -53.22 -5.14
N ALA A 206 -13.55 -52.05 -5.65
CA ALA A 206 -12.52 -51.22 -5.02
C ALA A 206 -12.97 -50.55 -3.73
N LEU A 207 -14.22 -50.05 -3.64
CA LEU A 207 -14.70 -49.31 -2.47
C LEU A 207 -14.73 -50.17 -1.18
N PRO A 208 -15.30 -51.39 -1.17
CA PRO A 208 -15.24 -52.28 -0.01
C PRO A 208 -13.80 -52.60 0.42
N VAL A 209 -12.90 -52.80 -0.54
CA VAL A 209 -11.48 -53.07 -0.25
C VAL A 209 -10.82 -51.86 0.40
N ILE A 210 -11.01 -50.66 -0.16
CA ILE A 210 -10.50 -49.40 0.38
C ILE A 210 -11.05 -49.16 1.80
N ALA A 211 -12.35 -49.35 1.98
CA ALA A 211 -13.02 -49.23 3.27
C ALA A 211 -12.45 -50.20 4.30
N THR A 212 -12.27 -51.47 3.93
CA THR A 212 -11.71 -52.51 4.80
C THR A 212 -10.26 -52.18 5.18
N VAL A 213 -9.42 -51.79 4.21
CA VAL A 213 -8.03 -51.38 4.46
C VAL A 213 -7.95 -50.17 5.39
N ALA A 214 -8.81 -49.16 5.18
CA ALA A 214 -8.89 -48.02 6.09
C ALA A 214 -9.36 -48.43 7.49
N GLY A 215 -10.30 -49.39 7.58
CA GLY A 215 -10.74 -50.01 8.83
C GLY A 215 -9.59 -50.70 9.57
N ILE A 216 -8.79 -51.50 8.86
CA ILE A 216 -7.58 -52.16 9.38
C ILE A 216 -6.61 -51.13 9.97
N PHE A 217 -6.34 -50.04 9.24
CA PHE A 217 -5.48 -48.96 9.74
C PHE A 217 -6.09 -48.24 10.94
N SER A 218 -7.42 -48.06 10.94
CA SER A 218 -8.15 -47.46 12.06
C SER A 218 -8.02 -48.26 13.34
N VAL A 219 -8.19 -49.57 13.26
CA VAL A 219 -7.97 -50.48 14.38
C VAL A 219 -6.50 -50.44 14.81
N ALA A 220 -5.55 -50.46 13.87
CA ALA A 220 -4.12 -50.47 14.19
C ALA A 220 -3.65 -49.22 14.96
N TYR A 221 -4.05 -48.00 14.55
CA TYR A 221 -3.69 -46.80 15.31
C TYR A 221 -4.47 -46.69 16.64
N SER A 222 -5.69 -47.23 16.72
CA SER A 222 -6.48 -47.24 17.96
C SER A 222 -5.87 -48.20 18.98
N ALA A 223 -5.46 -49.39 18.53
CA ALA A 223 -4.70 -50.35 19.31
C ALA A 223 -3.36 -49.74 19.76
N ARG A 224 -2.68 -48.98 18.89
CA ARG A 224 -1.47 -48.25 19.27
C ARG A 224 -1.72 -47.26 20.41
N PHE A 225 -2.75 -46.42 20.29
CA PHE A 225 -3.13 -45.46 21.33
C PHE A 225 -3.41 -46.17 22.67
N VAL A 226 -4.04 -47.34 22.65
CA VAL A 226 -4.37 -48.09 23.86
C VAL A 226 -3.15 -48.82 24.45
N PHE A 227 -2.57 -49.72 23.68
CA PHE A 227 -1.58 -50.67 24.19
C PHE A 227 -0.20 -50.08 24.42
N ASP A 228 0.20 -49.06 23.64
CA ASP A 228 1.52 -48.44 23.86
C ASP A 228 1.48 -47.50 25.08
N VAL A 229 0.33 -46.85 25.34
CA VAL A 229 0.18 -45.82 26.39
C VAL A 229 -0.21 -46.41 27.75
N PHE A 230 -1.21 -47.31 27.78
CA PHE A 230 -1.81 -47.78 29.04
C PHE A 230 -1.24 -49.10 29.54
N PHE A 231 -0.71 -49.94 28.65
CA PHE A 231 -0.17 -51.26 28.97
C PHE A 231 1.35 -51.26 28.80
N GLY A 232 2.03 -52.18 29.49
CA GLY A 232 3.50 -52.28 29.50
C GLY A 232 4.13 -52.04 30.87
N PRO A 233 5.46 -51.87 30.93
CA PRO A 233 6.15 -51.56 32.18
C PRO A 233 5.73 -50.18 32.73
N PRO A 234 5.91 -49.93 34.03
CA PRO A 234 5.68 -48.60 34.61
C PRO A 234 6.48 -47.51 33.89
N CYS A 235 5.95 -46.29 33.87
CA CYS A 235 6.62 -45.11 33.32
C CYS A 235 8.05 -44.98 33.85
N GLY A 236 9.01 -44.78 32.93
CA GLY A 236 10.41 -44.55 33.28
C GLY A 236 10.68 -43.11 33.76
N PRO A 237 11.94 -42.80 34.14
CA PRO A 237 12.33 -41.47 34.64
C PRO A 237 12.24 -40.35 33.58
N GLU A 238 11.99 -40.69 32.31
CA GLU A 238 11.83 -39.72 31.21
C GLU A 238 10.46 -38.99 31.22
N VAL A 239 9.52 -39.46 32.04
CA VAL A 239 8.21 -38.82 32.23
C VAL A 239 8.36 -37.69 33.27
N PRO A 240 8.13 -36.42 32.92
CA PRO A 240 8.43 -35.28 33.79
C PRO A 240 7.67 -35.24 35.12
N LYS A 241 6.45 -35.78 35.17
CA LYS A 241 5.61 -35.82 36.37
C LYS A 241 5.14 -37.24 36.64
N THR A 242 5.04 -37.62 37.91
CA THR A 242 4.44 -38.89 38.30
C THR A 242 2.93 -38.84 38.04
N PRO A 243 2.40 -39.62 37.07
CA PRO A 243 0.98 -39.57 36.74
C PRO A 243 0.11 -40.05 37.91
N HIS A 244 -1.02 -39.38 38.13
CA HIS A 244 -2.07 -39.79 39.07
C HIS A 244 -3.44 -39.42 38.50
N GLU A 245 -4.53 -39.99 39.05
CA GLU A 245 -5.88 -39.61 38.62
C GLU A 245 -6.12 -38.11 38.78
N PRO A 246 -6.75 -37.44 37.79
CA PRO A 246 -6.99 -36.01 37.87
C PRO A 246 -8.13 -35.72 38.85
N PRO A 247 -8.32 -34.45 39.24
CA PRO A 247 -9.49 -34.02 39.97
C PRO A 247 -10.79 -34.41 39.25
N HIS A 248 -11.82 -34.76 40.02
CA HIS A 248 -13.12 -35.25 39.52
C HIS A 248 -13.70 -34.38 38.39
N TRP A 249 -13.73 -33.06 38.55
CA TRP A 249 -14.31 -32.15 37.56
C TRP A 249 -13.55 -32.09 36.23
N MET A 250 -12.29 -32.53 36.18
CA MET A 250 -11.53 -32.65 34.94
C MET A 250 -11.96 -33.88 34.11
N ARG A 251 -12.42 -34.95 34.77
CA ARG A 251 -12.82 -36.21 34.12
C ARG A 251 -14.32 -36.32 33.81
N VAL A 252 -15.18 -35.59 34.52
CA VAL A 252 -16.66 -35.62 34.30
C VAL A 252 -17.07 -35.45 32.83
N PRO A 253 -16.50 -34.51 32.05
CA PRO A 253 -16.85 -34.39 30.63
C PRO A 253 -16.50 -35.65 29.82
N VAL A 254 -15.40 -36.32 30.14
CA VAL A 254 -14.97 -37.57 29.50
C VAL A 254 -15.92 -38.70 29.87
N GLU A 255 -16.27 -38.81 31.16
CA GLU A 255 -17.24 -39.81 31.67
C GLU A 255 -18.58 -39.71 30.95
N LEU A 256 -19.14 -38.50 30.83
CA LEU A 256 -20.41 -38.25 30.16
C LEU A 256 -20.37 -38.62 28.67
N LEU A 257 -19.29 -38.26 27.97
CA LEU A 257 -19.14 -38.58 26.55
C LEU A 257 -18.93 -40.08 26.30
N VAL A 258 -18.19 -40.76 27.17
CA VAL A 258 -17.99 -42.22 27.10
C VAL A 258 -19.29 -42.96 27.43
N LEU A 259 -20.04 -42.50 28.43
CA LEU A 259 -21.38 -43.02 28.73
C LEU A 259 -22.28 -42.89 27.51
N LEU A 260 -22.24 -41.76 26.81
CA LEU A 260 -23.01 -41.57 25.57
C LEU A 260 -22.57 -42.55 24.46
N CYS A 261 -21.28 -42.85 24.31
CA CYS A 261 -20.81 -43.87 23.37
C CYS A 261 -21.37 -45.27 23.67
N LEU A 262 -21.52 -45.62 24.96
CA LEU A 262 -22.10 -46.89 25.42
C LEU A 262 -23.61 -46.92 25.21
N VAL A 263 -24.32 -45.89 25.65
CA VAL A 263 -25.79 -45.79 25.52
C VAL A 263 -26.21 -45.87 24.06
N VAL A 264 -25.52 -45.12 23.17
CA VAL A 264 -25.79 -45.17 21.73
C VAL A 264 -25.37 -46.49 21.11
N GLY A 265 -24.34 -47.16 21.62
CA GLY A 265 -23.92 -48.47 21.12
C GLY A 265 -24.87 -49.61 21.50
N VAL A 266 -25.45 -49.58 22.70
CA VAL A 266 -26.31 -50.64 23.25
C VAL A 266 -27.78 -50.44 22.90
N ALA A 267 -28.28 -49.19 22.89
CA ALA A 267 -29.69 -48.86 22.66
C ALA A 267 -29.88 -47.73 21.61
N PRO A 268 -29.27 -47.82 20.41
CA PRO A 268 -29.23 -46.74 19.42
C PRO A 268 -30.61 -46.21 19.00
N ALA A 269 -31.57 -47.09 18.73
CA ALA A 269 -32.91 -46.70 18.26
C ALA A 269 -33.65 -45.83 19.30
N TRP A 270 -33.46 -46.12 20.58
CA TRP A 270 -34.10 -45.41 21.69
C TRP A 270 -33.34 -44.12 22.05
N SER A 271 -32.01 -44.14 21.95
CA SER A 271 -31.18 -43.02 22.37
C SER A 271 -31.03 -41.92 21.31
N VAL A 272 -30.71 -42.30 20.06
CA VAL A 272 -30.31 -41.35 19.01
C VAL A 272 -31.23 -41.38 17.80
N GLY A 273 -32.12 -42.38 17.68
CA GLY A 273 -33.02 -42.55 16.54
C GLY A 273 -33.81 -41.28 16.16
N PRO A 274 -34.57 -40.66 17.08
CA PRO A 274 -35.33 -39.44 16.78
C PRO A 274 -34.44 -38.25 16.40
N LEU A 275 -33.28 -38.11 17.07
CA LEU A 275 -32.34 -37.03 16.79
C LEU A 275 -31.66 -37.20 15.43
N LEU A 276 -31.30 -38.44 15.07
CA LEU A 276 -30.76 -38.79 13.76
C LEU A 276 -31.79 -38.54 12.66
N ALA A 277 -33.04 -38.96 12.85
CA ALA A 277 -34.11 -38.72 11.89
C ALA A 277 -34.31 -37.21 11.62
N ALA A 278 -34.37 -36.41 12.69
CA ALA A 278 -34.50 -34.96 12.59
C ALA A 278 -33.30 -34.31 11.88
N ALA A 279 -32.09 -34.81 12.10
CA ALA A 279 -30.87 -34.28 11.47
C ALA A 279 -30.69 -34.75 10.02
N ALA A 280 -31.11 -35.97 9.68
CA ALA A 280 -30.92 -36.57 8.37
C ALA A 280 -32.02 -36.21 7.37
N ALA A 281 -33.26 -35.97 7.82
CA ALA A 281 -34.37 -35.66 6.92
C ALA A 281 -34.10 -34.46 5.99
N PRO A 282 -33.57 -33.32 6.47
CA PRO A 282 -33.22 -32.19 5.59
C PRO A 282 -32.07 -32.50 4.62
N VAL A 283 -31.18 -33.44 4.96
CA VAL A 283 -30.00 -33.80 4.16
C VAL A 283 -30.39 -34.67 2.98
N VAL A 284 -31.41 -35.53 3.13
CA VAL A 284 -31.89 -36.41 2.04
C VAL A 284 -33.05 -35.81 1.23
N GLY A 285 -33.42 -34.55 1.49
CA GLY A 285 -34.50 -33.86 0.75
C GLY A 285 -35.91 -34.05 1.33
N GLY A 286 -36.04 -34.50 2.58
CA GLY A 286 -37.28 -34.51 3.36
C GLY A 286 -37.85 -35.90 3.65
N VAL A 287 -37.71 -36.84 2.71
CA VAL A 287 -38.18 -38.23 2.89
C VAL A 287 -37.02 -39.12 3.30
N LEU A 288 -37.08 -39.67 4.51
CA LEU A 288 -36.06 -40.60 5.00
C LEU A 288 -36.20 -41.97 4.32
N PRO A 289 -35.08 -42.59 3.89
CA PRO A 289 -35.10 -43.99 3.46
C PRO A 289 -35.36 -44.91 4.66
N ASP A 290 -35.80 -46.14 4.41
CA ASP A 290 -35.92 -47.16 5.45
C ASP A 290 -34.52 -47.57 5.93
N TYR A 291 -34.17 -47.22 7.17
CA TYR A 291 -32.92 -47.63 7.81
C TYR A 291 -33.18 -48.27 9.17
N SER A 292 -32.35 -49.26 9.52
CA SER A 292 -32.42 -49.96 10.81
C SER A 292 -31.18 -49.65 11.65
N LEU A 293 -31.42 -49.14 12.86
CA LEU A 293 -30.42 -48.98 13.90
C LEU A 293 -30.29 -50.24 14.79
N ALA A 294 -30.57 -51.44 14.25
CA ALA A 294 -30.37 -52.66 15.01
C ALA A 294 -28.89 -52.78 15.45
N VAL A 295 -28.66 -53.33 16.65
CA VAL A 295 -27.29 -53.62 17.12
C VAL A 295 -26.70 -54.84 16.39
N TRP A 296 -27.56 -55.64 15.78
CA TRP A 296 -27.22 -56.88 15.09
C TRP A 296 -28.12 -57.08 13.89
N HIS A 297 -27.51 -57.16 12.70
CA HIS A 297 -28.22 -57.38 11.42
C HIS A 297 -28.01 -58.80 10.84
N GLY A 298 -27.47 -59.73 11.63
CA GLY A 298 -27.17 -61.10 11.21
C GLY A 298 -25.77 -61.28 10.62
N PHE A 299 -25.43 -62.50 10.22
CA PHE A 299 -24.15 -62.79 9.56
C PHE A 299 -24.18 -62.31 8.10
N ASN A 300 -23.65 -61.10 7.87
CA ASN A 300 -23.60 -60.46 6.55
C ASN A 300 -22.15 -60.07 6.16
N LEU A 301 -21.95 -59.62 4.92
CA LEU A 301 -20.63 -59.22 4.42
C LEU A 301 -20.05 -57.99 5.17
N PRO A 302 -20.81 -56.92 5.47
CA PRO A 302 -20.34 -55.80 6.31
C PRO A 302 -19.81 -56.21 7.70
N LEU A 303 -20.47 -57.18 8.34
CA LEU A 303 -20.04 -57.74 9.62
C LEU A 303 -18.73 -58.52 9.46
N LEU A 304 -18.60 -59.34 8.40
CA LEU A 304 -17.35 -60.03 8.08
C LEU A 304 -16.21 -59.03 7.85
N MET A 305 -16.43 -57.96 7.10
CA MET A 305 -15.46 -56.88 6.88
C MET A 305 -15.04 -56.23 8.21
N SER A 306 -15.97 -56.03 9.14
CA SER A 306 -15.69 -55.50 10.48
C SER A 306 -14.80 -56.44 11.30
N PHE A 307 -15.07 -57.75 11.28
CA PHE A 307 -14.21 -58.74 11.93
C PHE A 307 -12.83 -58.83 11.29
N VAL A 308 -12.76 -58.79 9.96
CA VAL A 308 -11.48 -58.75 9.22
C VAL A 308 -10.70 -57.49 9.59
N ALA A 309 -11.35 -56.32 9.65
CA ALA A 309 -10.71 -55.07 10.04
C ALA A 309 -10.15 -55.14 11.48
N LEU A 310 -10.89 -55.72 12.42
CA LEU A 310 -10.44 -55.94 13.80
C LEU A 310 -9.26 -56.90 13.88
N ALA A 311 -9.37 -58.09 13.27
CA ALA A 311 -8.34 -59.12 13.32
C ALA A 311 -7.05 -58.71 12.59
N ALA A 312 -7.17 -58.24 11.35
CA ALA A 312 -6.02 -57.81 10.56
C ALA A 312 -5.41 -56.50 11.10
N GLY A 313 -6.22 -55.59 11.65
CA GLY A 313 -5.73 -54.38 12.32
C GLY A 313 -4.94 -54.69 13.59
N ALA A 314 -5.41 -55.63 14.41
CA ALA A 314 -4.66 -56.13 15.57
C ALA A 314 -3.35 -56.82 15.15
N GLY A 315 -3.40 -57.68 14.12
CA GLY A 315 -2.21 -58.32 13.55
C GLY A 315 -1.20 -57.29 13.03
N LEU A 316 -1.66 -56.27 12.30
CA LEU A 316 -0.83 -55.17 11.79
C LEU A 316 -0.20 -54.38 12.93
N TYR A 317 -0.95 -54.07 14.00
CA TYR A 317 -0.40 -53.43 15.20
C TYR A 317 0.74 -54.27 15.82
N LEU A 318 0.55 -55.59 15.99
CA LEU A 318 1.57 -56.47 16.56
C LEU A 318 2.85 -56.52 15.69
N LEU A 319 2.69 -56.58 14.37
CA LEU A 319 3.81 -56.51 13.42
C LEU A 319 4.57 -55.18 13.53
N GLN A 320 3.84 -54.06 13.61
CA GLN A 320 4.46 -52.75 13.78
C GLN A 320 5.14 -52.59 15.14
N ARG A 321 4.54 -53.11 16.22
CA ARG A 321 5.14 -53.10 17.56
C ARG A 321 6.47 -53.84 17.57
N ARG A 322 6.53 -55.03 16.95
CA ARG A 322 7.79 -55.79 16.74
C ARG A 322 8.78 -55.00 15.90
N GLY A 323 8.35 -54.38 14.80
CA GLY A 323 9.23 -53.58 13.94
C GLY A 323 9.82 -52.35 14.63
N ARG A 324 9.05 -51.67 15.50
CA ARG A 324 9.51 -50.54 16.31
C ARG A 324 10.51 -50.98 17.39
N ALA A 325 10.28 -52.11 18.04
CA ALA A 325 11.21 -52.68 19.01
C ALA A 325 12.60 -52.99 18.39
N HIS A 326 12.64 -53.35 17.11
CA HIS A 326 13.89 -53.57 16.36
C HIS A 326 14.44 -52.30 15.68
N GLY A 327 13.91 -51.11 15.98
CA GLY A 327 14.38 -49.83 15.41
C GLY A 327 14.08 -49.62 13.92
N ARG A 328 13.30 -50.49 13.27
CA ARG A 328 13.05 -50.46 11.81
C ARG A 328 12.02 -49.42 11.36
N LEU A 329 11.24 -48.86 12.29
CA LEU A 329 10.09 -47.99 12.02
C LEU A 329 10.24 -46.63 12.72
N GLY A 330 11.16 -45.80 12.21
CA GLY A 330 11.41 -44.44 12.73
C GLY A 330 10.50 -43.35 12.13
N HIS A 331 10.05 -43.52 10.88
CA HIS A 331 9.28 -42.54 10.11
C HIS A 331 8.13 -43.22 9.34
N THR A 332 7.17 -42.44 8.84
CA THR A 332 6.11 -42.92 7.93
C THR A 332 6.73 -43.41 6.61
N PRO A 333 6.65 -44.70 6.29
CA PRO A 333 7.22 -45.24 5.05
C PRO A 333 6.56 -44.62 3.81
N GLY A 334 7.32 -44.45 2.72
CA GLY A 334 6.82 -43.97 1.41
C GLY A 334 6.46 -42.48 1.32
N LEU A 335 6.06 -41.83 2.42
CA LEU A 335 5.57 -40.44 2.42
C LEU A 335 6.62 -39.40 2.86
N ARG A 336 7.87 -39.81 3.11
CA ARG A 336 8.95 -38.90 3.56
C ARG A 336 9.20 -37.70 2.64
N ARG A 337 8.99 -37.87 1.32
CA ARG A 337 9.22 -36.82 0.32
C ARG A 337 8.01 -35.92 0.09
N PHE A 338 6.82 -36.33 0.52
CA PHE A 338 5.56 -35.65 0.27
C PHE A 338 5.05 -34.99 1.57
N ASP A 339 5.56 -33.79 1.83
CA ASP A 339 5.13 -32.95 2.96
C ASP A 339 4.27 -31.81 2.41
N GLY A 340 2.95 -31.92 2.57
CA GLY A 340 1.98 -30.95 2.05
C GLY A 340 2.21 -29.51 2.54
N GLN A 341 2.75 -29.36 3.75
CA GLN A 341 3.02 -28.05 4.32
C GLN A 341 4.28 -27.42 3.71
N ARG A 342 5.35 -28.19 3.47
CA ARG A 342 6.52 -27.68 2.70
C ARG A 342 6.11 -27.24 1.30
N ILE A 343 5.21 -27.97 0.64
CA ILE A 343 4.69 -27.61 -0.68
C ILE A 343 3.95 -26.27 -0.60
N PHE A 344 3.07 -26.10 0.39
CA PHE A 344 2.32 -24.85 0.59
C PHE A 344 3.25 -23.65 0.89
N GLU A 345 4.19 -23.80 1.82
CA GLU A 345 5.14 -22.74 2.19
C GLU A 345 6.03 -22.33 1.01
N ASN A 346 6.51 -23.31 0.23
CA ASN A 346 7.27 -23.03 -1.01
C ASN A 346 6.42 -22.30 -2.06
N GLY A 347 5.14 -22.66 -2.19
CA GLY A 347 4.20 -21.96 -3.06
C GLY A 347 4.03 -20.50 -2.65
N LEU A 348 3.80 -20.24 -1.35
CA LEU A 348 3.66 -18.90 -0.80
C LEU A 348 4.94 -18.05 -0.97
N ALA A 349 6.11 -18.67 -0.78
CA ALA A 349 7.40 -18.01 -0.99
C ALA A 349 7.61 -17.61 -2.46
N ARG A 350 7.26 -18.49 -3.40
CA ARG A 350 7.31 -18.20 -4.85
C ARG A 350 6.37 -17.08 -5.24
N LEU A 351 5.14 -17.07 -4.72
CA LEU A 351 4.17 -16.00 -4.97
C LEU A 351 4.69 -14.65 -4.44
N SER A 352 5.28 -14.66 -3.25
CA SER A 352 5.88 -13.47 -2.65
C SER A 352 7.06 -12.94 -3.47
N GLU A 353 7.94 -13.82 -3.94
CA GLU A 353 9.08 -13.43 -4.79
C GLU A 353 8.61 -12.94 -6.16
N ALA A 354 7.59 -13.57 -6.75
CA ALA A 354 6.96 -13.08 -7.97
C ALA A 354 6.42 -11.65 -7.76
N GLY A 355 5.73 -11.38 -6.65
CA GLY A 355 5.26 -10.03 -6.30
C GLY A 355 6.41 -9.01 -6.19
N ARG A 356 7.51 -9.37 -5.51
CA ARG A 356 8.70 -8.50 -5.42
C ARG A 356 9.36 -8.28 -6.77
N ARG A 357 9.45 -9.31 -7.62
CA ARG A 357 10.02 -9.22 -8.97
C ARG A 357 9.16 -8.34 -9.85
N SER A 358 7.83 -8.51 -9.84
CA SER A 358 6.90 -7.66 -10.58
C SER A 358 7.01 -6.19 -10.16
N ARG A 359 7.10 -5.91 -8.85
CA ARG A 359 7.31 -4.54 -8.35
C ARG A 359 8.65 -3.94 -8.80
N ARG A 360 9.72 -4.74 -8.88
CA ARG A 360 11.04 -4.28 -9.38
C ARG A 360 11.04 -4.04 -10.90
N LEU A 361 10.28 -4.82 -11.66
CA LEU A 361 10.21 -4.71 -13.12
C LEU A 361 9.27 -3.59 -13.58
N LEU A 362 8.10 -3.48 -12.96
CA LEU A 362 7.04 -2.53 -13.35
C LEU A 362 7.11 -1.22 -12.57
N GLY A 363 7.69 -1.22 -11.37
CA GLY A 363 7.82 -0.02 -10.54
C GLY A 363 9.03 0.83 -10.90
N THR A 364 8.91 2.14 -10.72
CA THR A 364 10.02 3.07 -10.83
C THR A 364 9.91 4.20 -9.80
N GLN A 365 11.02 4.54 -9.16
CA GLN A 365 11.15 5.70 -8.27
C GLN A 365 11.67 6.95 -9.01
N ARG A 366 12.00 6.81 -10.30
CA ARG A 366 12.60 7.89 -11.09
C ARG A 366 11.52 8.72 -11.75
N LEU A 367 11.43 10.00 -11.39
CA LEU A 367 10.49 10.97 -11.96
C LEU A 367 10.52 10.98 -13.50
N GLN A 368 11.70 10.92 -14.13
CA GLN A 368 11.82 10.89 -15.59
C GLN A 368 11.07 9.71 -16.23
N SER A 369 11.14 8.53 -15.62
CA SER A 369 10.44 7.35 -16.13
C SER A 369 8.94 7.43 -15.90
N GLN A 370 8.52 8.03 -14.77
CA GLN A 370 7.11 8.26 -14.45
C GLN A 370 6.48 9.26 -15.44
N LEU A 371 7.16 10.38 -15.71
CA LEU A 371 6.74 11.38 -16.68
C LEU A 371 6.72 10.82 -18.11
N LEU A 372 7.73 10.04 -18.49
CA LEU A 372 7.74 9.37 -19.79
C LEU A 372 6.52 8.45 -19.94
N LEU A 373 6.24 7.63 -18.94
CA LEU A 373 5.08 6.73 -18.97
C LEU A 373 3.77 7.53 -19.06
N LEU A 374 3.64 8.61 -18.28
CA LEU A 374 2.47 9.49 -18.31
C LEU A 374 2.24 10.08 -19.72
N VAL A 375 3.29 10.62 -20.35
CA VAL A 375 3.21 11.18 -21.70
C VAL A 375 2.91 10.09 -22.73
N LEU A 376 3.52 8.90 -22.61
CA LEU A 376 3.23 7.78 -23.51
C LEU A 376 1.78 7.29 -23.39
N VAL A 377 1.22 7.24 -22.17
CA VAL A 377 -0.18 6.90 -21.95
C VAL A 377 -1.10 7.98 -22.53
N ALA A 378 -0.78 9.26 -22.33
CA ALA A 378 -1.55 10.35 -22.92
C ALA A 378 -1.51 10.32 -24.46
N LEU A 379 -0.33 10.06 -25.05
CA LEU A 379 -0.15 9.87 -26.49
C LEU A 379 -0.94 8.68 -27.01
N ALA A 380 -0.90 7.54 -26.31
CA ALA A 380 -1.65 6.34 -26.68
C ALA A 380 -3.17 6.59 -26.59
N GLY A 381 -3.63 7.30 -25.57
CA GLY A 381 -5.03 7.71 -25.43
C GLY A 381 -5.48 8.66 -26.54
N ALA A 382 -4.68 9.68 -26.86
CA ALA A 382 -4.96 10.58 -27.97
C ALA A 382 -4.96 9.86 -29.32
N ALA A 383 -3.99 8.96 -29.55
CA ALA A 383 -3.92 8.14 -30.76
C ALA A 383 -5.13 7.19 -30.88
N ALA A 384 -5.53 6.54 -29.78
CA ALA A 384 -6.73 5.71 -29.74
C ALA A 384 -8.01 6.51 -30.02
N SER A 385 -8.13 7.72 -29.46
CA SER A 385 -9.25 8.61 -29.73
C SER A 385 -9.31 9.04 -31.20
N LEU A 386 -8.17 9.39 -31.80
CA LEU A 386 -8.08 9.75 -33.23
C LEU A 386 -8.33 8.56 -34.15
N TRP A 387 -7.97 7.36 -33.71
CA TRP A 387 -8.24 6.12 -34.45
C TRP A 387 -9.73 5.79 -34.47
N LEU A 388 -10.42 5.97 -33.34
CA LEU A 388 -11.86 5.77 -33.22
C LEU A 388 -12.68 6.87 -33.93
N ALA A 389 -12.22 8.12 -33.85
CA ALA A 389 -12.89 9.28 -34.45
C ALA A 389 -11.85 10.15 -35.19
N PRO A 390 -11.60 9.87 -36.49
CA PRO A 390 -10.64 10.62 -37.27
C PRO A 390 -10.98 12.11 -37.29
N ALA A 391 -10.05 12.95 -36.83
CA ALA A 391 -10.22 14.39 -36.83
C ALA A 391 -10.01 14.95 -38.24
N THR A 392 -11.05 15.55 -38.82
CA THR A 392 -10.98 16.29 -40.07
C THR A 392 -10.90 17.81 -39.80
N ARG A 393 -10.31 18.52 -40.77
CA ARG A 393 -10.27 19.99 -40.82
C ARG A 393 -11.70 20.53 -40.84
N GLY A 394 -11.98 21.54 -40.01
CA GLY A 394 -13.27 22.23 -40.02
C GLY A 394 -13.42 23.23 -41.17
N ALA A 395 -14.64 23.78 -41.32
CA ALA A 395 -15.00 24.67 -42.43
C ALA A 395 -14.68 26.16 -42.21
N ARG A 396 -14.12 26.54 -41.04
CA ARG A 396 -13.81 27.95 -40.73
C ARG A 396 -12.61 28.41 -41.56
N GLU A 397 -12.74 29.58 -42.17
CA GLU A 397 -11.65 30.19 -42.92
C GLU A 397 -10.48 30.59 -41.99
N PRO A 398 -9.23 30.28 -42.37
CA PRO A 398 -8.06 30.69 -41.61
C PRO A 398 -7.83 32.20 -41.71
N LEU A 399 -7.26 32.79 -40.66
CA LEU A 399 -6.79 34.18 -40.70
C LEU A 399 -5.68 34.34 -41.75
N ALA A 400 -5.59 35.54 -42.32
CA ALA A 400 -4.51 35.88 -43.25
C ALA A 400 -3.14 35.72 -42.59
N PHE A 401 -2.18 35.19 -43.34
CA PHE A 401 -0.82 35.01 -42.85
C PHE A 401 -0.16 36.37 -42.61
N SER A 402 0.33 36.59 -41.38
CA SER A 402 1.09 37.77 -41.00
C SER A 402 2.57 37.41 -40.82
N PRO A 403 3.48 37.92 -41.69
CA PRO A 403 4.92 37.68 -41.55
C PRO A 403 5.49 38.15 -40.21
N MET A 404 4.99 39.28 -39.69
CA MET A 404 5.43 39.84 -38.40
C MET A 404 5.04 38.95 -37.22
N PHE A 405 3.82 38.40 -37.26
CA PHE A 405 3.34 37.47 -36.24
C PHE A 405 4.11 36.15 -36.29
N ALA A 406 4.37 35.63 -37.50
CA ALA A 406 5.18 34.43 -37.71
C ALA A 406 6.62 34.61 -37.20
N MET A 407 7.24 35.77 -37.43
CA MET A 407 8.57 36.09 -36.91
C MET A 407 8.60 36.10 -35.38
N THR A 408 7.59 36.72 -34.75
CA THR A 408 7.46 36.79 -33.28
C THR A 408 7.39 35.40 -32.65
N TRP A 409 6.58 34.50 -33.21
CA TRP A 409 6.50 33.11 -32.76
C TRP A 409 7.73 32.28 -33.10
N THR A 410 8.42 32.58 -34.20
CA THR A 410 9.69 31.92 -34.54
C THR A 410 10.75 32.25 -33.49
N ILE A 411 10.85 33.52 -33.08
CA ILE A 411 11.73 33.95 -31.98
C ILE A 411 11.37 33.20 -30.69
N GLY A 412 10.09 33.17 -30.32
CA GLY A 412 9.63 32.46 -29.11
C GLY A 412 9.95 30.96 -29.14
N ALA A 413 9.71 30.29 -30.26
CA ALA A 413 10.01 28.87 -30.44
C ALA A 413 11.52 28.58 -30.34
N VAL A 414 12.36 29.41 -30.97
CA VAL A 414 13.83 29.30 -30.86
C VAL A 414 14.27 29.50 -29.41
N CYS A 415 13.73 30.50 -28.72
CA CYS A 415 14.01 30.75 -27.30
C CYS A 415 13.59 29.56 -26.42
N ALA A 416 12.40 28.99 -26.62
CA ALA A 416 11.93 27.83 -25.86
C ALA A 416 12.80 26.58 -26.08
N LEU A 417 13.17 26.30 -27.34
CA LEU A 417 14.06 25.18 -27.67
C LEU A 417 15.47 25.39 -27.10
N ALA A 418 16.00 26.60 -27.21
CA ALA A 418 17.29 26.96 -26.63
C ALA A 418 17.27 26.89 -25.09
N ALA A 419 16.16 27.31 -24.46
CA ALA A 419 15.97 27.18 -23.02
C ALA A 419 16.04 25.71 -22.57
N ALA A 420 15.33 24.81 -23.26
CA ALA A 420 15.35 23.38 -22.99
C ALA A 420 16.75 22.77 -23.20
N TRP A 421 17.46 23.19 -24.25
CA TRP A 421 18.82 22.73 -24.54
C TRP A 421 19.83 23.17 -23.46
N GLN A 422 19.71 24.42 -23.00
CA GLN A 422 20.64 25.01 -22.03
C GLN A 422 20.35 24.63 -20.57
N ALA A 423 19.12 24.19 -20.25
CA ALA A 423 18.66 23.88 -18.90
C ALA A 423 19.59 22.96 -18.09
N LYS A 424 20.34 22.06 -18.76
CA LYS A 424 21.24 21.12 -18.07
C LYS A 424 22.48 21.79 -17.46
N PHE A 425 23.08 22.76 -18.16
CA PHE A 425 24.39 23.31 -17.82
C PHE A 425 24.37 24.83 -17.61
N HIS A 426 23.52 25.57 -18.35
CA HIS A 426 23.43 27.03 -18.32
C HIS A 426 22.03 27.45 -17.86
N ARG A 427 21.73 27.23 -16.57
CA ARG A 427 20.38 27.45 -15.99
C ARG A 427 19.94 28.92 -16.03
N LEU A 428 20.88 29.86 -15.82
CA LEU A 428 20.62 31.29 -15.93
C LEU A 428 20.16 31.66 -17.35
N ALA A 429 20.94 31.26 -18.36
CA ALA A 429 20.59 31.50 -19.76
C ALA A 429 19.29 30.78 -20.16
N SER A 430 19.06 29.57 -19.66
CA SER A 430 17.79 28.83 -19.85
C SER A 430 16.59 29.62 -19.31
N LEU A 431 16.70 30.21 -18.11
CA LEU A 431 15.66 31.04 -17.53
C LEU A 431 15.43 32.34 -18.32
N MET A 432 16.50 33.03 -18.74
CA MET A 432 16.38 34.23 -19.58
C MET A 432 15.70 33.94 -20.92
N LEU A 433 16.03 32.81 -21.55
CA LEU A 433 15.40 32.36 -22.79
C LEU A 433 13.94 31.93 -22.58
N ALA A 434 13.61 31.33 -21.44
CA ALA A 434 12.22 31.05 -21.08
C ALA A 434 11.41 32.35 -20.92
N ALA A 435 11.97 33.35 -20.24
CA ALA A 435 11.34 34.67 -20.10
C ALA A 435 11.14 35.39 -21.45
N ALA A 436 12.09 35.26 -22.38
CA ALA A 436 11.92 35.78 -23.74
C ALA A 436 10.75 35.11 -24.48
N SER A 437 10.54 33.80 -24.28
CA SER A 437 9.36 33.07 -24.78
C SER A 437 8.06 33.55 -24.11
N GLY A 438 8.10 33.85 -22.81
CA GLY A 438 6.98 34.48 -22.08
C GLY A 438 6.61 35.86 -22.62
N LEU A 439 7.60 36.68 -22.99
CA LEU A 439 7.38 37.99 -23.62
C LEU A 439 6.71 37.86 -25.00
N VAL A 440 7.07 36.84 -25.78
CA VAL A 440 6.38 36.52 -27.04
C VAL A 440 4.90 36.16 -26.80
N CYS A 441 4.59 35.45 -25.71
CA CYS A 441 3.21 35.18 -25.30
C CYS A 441 2.48 36.48 -24.92
N CYS A 442 3.14 37.38 -24.18
CA CYS A 442 2.60 38.71 -23.85
C CYS A 442 2.26 39.53 -25.10
N ILE A 443 3.18 39.60 -26.08
CA ILE A 443 2.94 40.29 -27.36
C ILE A 443 1.78 39.64 -28.11
N THR A 444 1.66 38.32 -28.06
CA THR A 444 0.54 37.59 -28.67
C THR A 444 -0.80 37.96 -28.03
N TYR A 445 -0.86 38.11 -26.70
CA TYR A 445 -2.09 38.57 -26.03
C TYR A 445 -2.48 39.98 -26.45
N ILE A 446 -1.52 40.91 -26.56
CA ILE A 446 -1.78 42.26 -27.07
C ILE A 446 -2.29 42.19 -28.52
N TRP A 447 -1.67 41.36 -29.36
CA TRP A 447 -2.07 41.17 -30.76
C TRP A 447 -3.52 40.72 -30.90
N PHE A 448 -4.00 39.87 -29.99
CA PHE A 448 -5.39 39.41 -29.92
C PHE A 448 -6.29 40.26 -29.03
N SER A 449 -5.89 41.49 -28.71
CA SER A 449 -6.69 42.43 -27.90
C SER A 449 -7.06 41.90 -26.51
N ALA A 450 -6.15 41.16 -25.87
CA ALA A 450 -6.28 40.66 -24.49
C ALA A 450 -5.29 41.39 -23.54
N PRO A 451 -5.50 42.68 -23.25
CA PRO A 451 -4.56 43.51 -22.48
C PRO A 451 -4.42 43.06 -21.01
N ASP A 452 -5.49 42.58 -20.36
CA ASP A 452 -5.43 42.05 -18.98
C ASP A 452 -4.52 40.82 -18.88
N LEU A 453 -4.61 39.91 -19.85
CA LEU A 453 -3.74 38.73 -19.93
C LEU A 453 -2.29 39.13 -20.22
N ALA A 454 -2.07 40.14 -21.05
CA ALA A 454 -0.74 40.65 -21.33
C ALA A 454 -0.08 41.25 -20.07
N LEU A 455 -0.82 42.09 -19.34
CA LEU A 455 -0.33 42.70 -18.09
C LEU A 455 -0.03 41.64 -17.02
N THR A 456 -0.95 40.69 -16.81
CA THR A 456 -0.72 39.60 -15.85
C THR A 456 0.49 38.76 -16.26
N GLN A 457 0.60 38.34 -17.52
CA GLN A 457 1.72 37.54 -18.01
C GLN A 457 3.06 38.26 -17.79
N LEU A 458 3.15 39.55 -18.15
CA LEU A 458 4.38 40.31 -18.01
C LEU A 458 4.85 40.41 -16.56
N VAL A 459 3.93 40.72 -15.64
CA VAL A 459 4.29 40.91 -14.22
C VAL A 459 4.55 39.56 -13.55
N VAL A 460 3.78 38.51 -13.87
CA VAL A 460 4.05 37.14 -13.40
C VAL A 460 5.42 36.66 -13.87
N GLU A 461 5.77 36.88 -15.14
CA GLU A 461 7.07 36.51 -15.69
C GLU A 461 8.21 37.20 -14.93
N ALA A 462 8.06 38.51 -14.64
CA ALA A 462 9.03 39.26 -13.86
C ALA A 462 9.20 38.69 -12.44
N VAL A 463 8.09 38.48 -11.71
CA VAL A 463 8.11 37.95 -10.33
C VAL A 463 8.72 36.54 -10.30
N THR A 464 8.22 35.65 -11.15
CA THR A 464 8.67 34.25 -11.19
C THR A 464 10.12 34.12 -11.60
N THR A 465 10.57 34.88 -12.60
CA THR A 465 11.98 34.94 -13.00
C THR A 465 12.86 35.33 -11.82
N VAL A 466 12.49 36.39 -11.10
CA VAL A 466 13.26 36.84 -9.93
C VAL A 466 13.28 35.79 -8.81
N LEU A 467 12.14 35.20 -8.47
CA LEU A 467 12.06 34.18 -7.42
C LEU A 467 12.85 32.92 -7.79
N ILE A 468 12.80 32.49 -9.06
CA ILE A 468 13.59 31.35 -9.55
C ILE A 468 15.08 31.69 -9.54
N LEU A 469 15.49 32.90 -9.97
CA LEU A 469 16.89 33.33 -9.90
C LEU A 469 17.46 33.26 -8.49
N LEU A 470 16.69 33.72 -7.49
CA LEU A 470 17.06 33.60 -6.08
C LEU A 470 17.20 32.12 -5.67
N GLY A 471 16.31 31.25 -6.16
CA GLY A 471 16.34 29.80 -6.00
C GLY A 471 17.54 29.09 -6.62
N LEU A 472 17.98 29.53 -7.80
CA LEU A 472 19.02 28.85 -8.60
C LEU A 472 20.38 28.80 -7.89
N ARG A 473 20.66 29.74 -6.97
CA ARG A 473 21.91 29.76 -6.19
C ARG A 473 22.16 28.46 -5.42
N TRP A 474 21.11 27.81 -4.91
CA TRP A 474 21.23 26.61 -4.09
C TRP A 474 21.35 25.31 -4.89
N LEU A 475 21.39 25.40 -6.22
CA LEU A 475 21.55 24.24 -7.08
C LEU A 475 23.02 24.06 -7.46
N PRO A 476 23.61 22.87 -7.24
CA PRO A 476 25.01 22.65 -7.57
C PRO A 476 25.26 22.82 -9.07
N MET A 477 26.38 23.48 -9.38
CA MET A 477 26.85 23.63 -10.76
C MET A 477 27.24 22.26 -11.31
N ARG A 478 26.60 21.85 -12.41
CA ARG A 478 26.96 20.61 -13.07
C ARG A 478 28.20 20.83 -13.94
N GLN A 479 29.32 20.22 -13.56
CA GLN A 479 30.51 20.19 -14.38
C GLN A 479 30.37 19.15 -15.50
N GLN A 480 30.84 19.48 -16.71
CA GLN A 480 30.92 18.54 -17.82
C GLN A 480 32.12 17.62 -17.59
N ALA A 481 31.92 16.50 -16.90
CA ALA A 481 32.95 15.46 -16.82
C ALA A 481 33.18 14.85 -18.22
N VAL A 482 34.45 14.64 -18.58
CA VAL A 482 34.84 14.00 -19.84
C VAL A 482 34.49 12.51 -19.75
N GLN A 483 33.34 12.12 -20.30
CA GLN A 483 32.89 10.72 -20.33
C GLN A 483 33.52 9.96 -21.51
N PRO A 484 33.91 8.68 -21.31
CA PRO A 484 34.41 7.81 -22.38
C PRO A 484 33.35 7.56 -23.47
N ALA A 485 33.77 7.34 -24.71
CA ALA A 485 32.90 7.32 -25.90
C ALA A 485 31.72 6.31 -25.80
N ARG A 486 31.95 5.14 -25.20
CA ARG A 486 30.93 4.08 -25.04
C ARG A 486 29.81 4.48 -24.08
N GLU A 487 30.10 5.35 -23.11
CA GLU A 487 29.11 5.91 -22.18
C GLU A 487 28.33 7.09 -22.78
N ARG A 488 28.78 7.68 -23.90
CA ARG A 488 28.07 8.75 -24.61
C ARG A 488 26.88 8.26 -25.44
N LEU A 489 26.90 7.02 -25.92
CA LEU A 489 25.83 6.45 -26.78
C LEU A 489 24.48 6.31 -26.05
N ARG A 490 24.50 5.91 -24.78
CA ARG A 490 23.28 5.76 -23.95
C ARG A 490 22.52 7.08 -23.73
N PRO A 491 23.18 8.18 -23.34
CA PRO A 491 22.56 9.51 -23.27
C PRO A 491 22.00 9.99 -24.60
N TRP A 492 22.68 9.71 -25.72
CA TRP A 492 22.22 10.11 -27.05
C TRP A 492 20.96 9.35 -27.47
N GLY A 493 20.91 8.03 -27.27
CA GLY A 493 19.69 7.25 -27.52
C GLY A 493 18.50 7.71 -26.65
N ARG A 494 18.75 8.04 -25.39
CA ARG A 494 17.71 8.60 -24.50
C ARG A 494 17.22 9.96 -24.97
N ARG A 495 18.14 10.87 -25.35
CA ARG A 495 17.78 12.19 -25.88
C ARG A 495 17.04 12.10 -27.20
N GLY A 496 17.43 11.19 -28.08
CA GLY A 496 16.72 10.93 -29.34
C GLY A 496 15.29 10.44 -29.09
N ARG A 497 15.12 9.49 -28.15
CA ARG A 497 13.78 9.05 -27.72
C ARG A 497 12.97 10.20 -27.12
N ASP A 498 13.54 10.94 -26.19
CA ASP A 498 12.83 12.03 -25.50
C ASP A 498 12.47 13.15 -26.48
N LEU A 499 13.33 13.44 -27.45
CA LEU A 499 13.04 14.35 -28.57
C LEU A 499 11.88 13.82 -29.42
N LEU A 500 11.91 12.55 -29.82
CA LEU A 500 10.83 11.93 -30.60
C LEU A 500 9.49 11.97 -29.87
N VAL A 501 9.48 11.69 -28.57
CA VAL A 501 8.27 11.77 -27.74
C VAL A 501 7.79 13.21 -27.65
N ALA A 502 8.70 14.18 -27.44
CA ALA A 502 8.34 15.59 -27.36
C ALA A 502 7.81 16.13 -28.70
N THR A 503 8.39 15.73 -29.83
CA THR A 503 7.91 16.14 -31.16
C THR A 503 6.57 15.52 -31.50
N LEU A 504 6.35 14.24 -31.18
CA LEU A 504 5.05 13.60 -31.36
C LEU A 504 3.98 14.21 -30.46
N ALA A 505 4.27 14.48 -29.18
CA ALA A 505 3.33 15.10 -28.26
C ALA A 505 3.01 16.55 -28.63
N GLY A 506 4.04 17.36 -28.88
CA GLY A 506 3.88 18.76 -29.27
C GLY A 506 3.22 18.90 -30.64
N GLY A 507 3.67 18.15 -31.64
CA GLY A 507 3.08 18.14 -32.97
C GLY A 507 1.66 17.60 -32.99
N GLY A 508 1.37 16.55 -32.21
CA GLY A 508 0.02 16.01 -32.03
C GLY A 508 -0.92 17.02 -31.38
N MET A 509 -0.47 17.72 -30.32
CA MET A 509 -1.25 18.78 -29.69
C MET A 509 -1.50 19.96 -30.63
N ALA A 510 -0.48 20.36 -31.40
CA ALA A 510 -0.62 21.42 -32.40
C ALA A 510 -1.63 21.03 -33.49
N ALA A 511 -1.59 19.79 -33.98
CA ALA A 511 -2.55 19.28 -34.94
C ALA A 511 -3.98 19.28 -34.36
N ILE A 512 -4.18 18.77 -33.15
CA ILE A 512 -5.48 18.78 -32.47
C ILE A 512 -5.99 20.21 -32.30
N ALA A 513 -5.17 21.11 -31.75
CA ALA A 513 -5.54 22.51 -31.57
C ALA A 513 -5.95 23.16 -32.91
N TRP A 514 -5.19 22.92 -33.97
CA TRP A 514 -5.51 23.41 -35.32
C TRP A 514 -6.84 22.84 -35.85
N THR A 515 -7.11 21.54 -35.67
CA THR A 515 -8.41 20.95 -36.07
C THR A 515 -9.59 21.51 -35.29
N VAL A 516 -9.41 21.85 -34.00
CA VAL A 516 -10.45 22.47 -33.17
C VAL A 516 -10.69 23.92 -33.59
N MET A 517 -9.62 24.70 -33.81
CA MET A 517 -9.71 26.12 -34.19
C MET A 517 -10.32 26.33 -35.59
N THR A 518 -10.26 25.34 -36.47
CA THR A 518 -10.90 25.39 -37.80
C THR A 518 -12.40 25.05 -37.77
N ARG A 519 -12.98 24.73 -36.61
CA ARG A 519 -14.42 24.44 -36.47
C ARG A 519 -15.18 25.68 -36.01
N SER A 520 -16.43 25.80 -36.44
CA SER A 520 -17.37 26.77 -35.89
C SER A 520 -17.93 26.28 -34.57
N SER A 521 -18.06 27.17 -33.59
CA SER A 521 -18.71 26.88 -32.30
C SER A 521 -20.04 27.65 -32.22
N PRO A 522 -21.14 27.09 -32.74
CA PRO A 522 -22.43 27.78 -32.79
C PRO A 522 -23.05 28.02 -31.40
N GLY A 523 -22.55 27.39 -30.33
CA GLY A 523 -23.03 27.54 -28.95
C GLY A 523 -22.13 28.40 -28.06
N SER A 524 -21.54 29.49 -28.58
CA SER A 524 -20.69 30.36 -27.75
C SER A 524 -21.51 31.15 -26.72
N ILE A 525 -21.05 31.16 -25.47
CA ILE A 525 -21.59 32.00 -24.40
C ILE A 525 -20.95 33.40 -24.36
N SER A 526 -20.03 33.72 -25.27
CA SER A 526 -19.39 35.05 -25.31
C SER A 526 -20.37 36.22 -25.47
N PRO A 527 -21.42 36.14 -26.33
CA PRO A 527 -22.38 37.24 -26.48
C PRO A 527 -23.06 37.62 -25.15
N PHE A 528 -23.42 36.63 -24.34
CA PHE A 528 -24.01 36.84 -23.01
C PHE A 528 -23.13 37.76 -22.13
N PHE A 529 -21.83 37.50 -22.07
CA PHE A 529 -20.92 38.31 -21.24
C PHE A 529 -20.69 39.71 -21.83
N LEU A 530 -20.60 39.83 -23.16
CA LEU A 530 -20.44 41.13 -23.82
C LEU A 530 -21.66 42.03 -23.62
N GLU A 531 -22.87 41.46 -23.67
CA GLU A 531 -24.12 42.19 -23.53
C GLU A 531 -24.44 42.54 -22.06
N ARG A 532 -24.05 41.68 -21.11
CA ARG A 532 -24.43 41.79 -19.70
C ARG A 532 -23.36 42.31 -18.75
N ALA A 533 -22.09 42.41 -19.18
CA ALA A 533 -21.02 42.90 -18.31
C ALA A 533 -21.29 44.29 -17.71
N LEU A 534 -21.81 45.22 -18.52
CA LEU A 534 -22.11 46.56 -18.03
C LEU A 534 -23.46 46.61 -17.28
N THR A 535 -24.50 45.96 -17.81
CA THR A 535 -25.87 46.07 -17.31
C THR A 535 -26.12 45.25 -16.04
N GLU A 536 -25.53 44.06 -15.94
CA GLU A 536 -25.66 43.19 -14.77
C GLU A 536 -24.42 43.23 -13.87
N GLY A 537 -23.22 43.31 -14.46
CA GLY A 537 -21.95 43.31 -13.72
C GLY A 537 -21.38 44.70 -13.36
N GLY A 538 -21.97 45.78 -13.88
CA GLY A 538 -21.63 47.17 -13.52
C GLY A 538 -20.34 47.74 -14.12
N GLY A 539 -19.65 47.00 -14.99
CA GLY A 539 -18.32 47.38 -15.49
C GLY A 539 -18.12 47.19 -16.99
N THR A 540 -17.30 48.05 -17.61
CA THR A 540 -16.97 47.93 -19.03
C THR A 540 -15.83 46.96 -19.31
N ASN A 541 -15.03 46.58 -18.30
CA ASN A 541 -14.01 45.55 -18.47
C ASN A 541 -14.64 44.15 -18.30
N VAL A 542 -15.04 43.57 -19.43
CA VAL A 542 -15.69 42.25 -19.47
C VAL A 542 -14.84 41.15 -18.82
N VAL A 543 -13.51 41.22 -18.94
CA VAL A 543 -12.61 40.21 -18.35
C VAL A 543 -12.62 40.33 -16.83
N ASN A 544 -12.41 41.54 -16.30
CA ASN A 544 -12.39 41.72 -14.85
C ASN A 544 -13.77 41.42 -14.24
N VAL A 545 -14.85 41.92 -14.84
CA VAL A 545 -16.23 41.61 -14.41
C VAL A 545 -16.49 40.10 -14.41
N MET A 546 -16.00 39.37 -15.41
CA MET A 546 -16.12 37.91 -15.41
C MET A 546 -15.37 37.27 -14.24
N LEU A 547 -14.14 37.73 -13.94
CA LEU A 547 -13.31 37.16 -12.87
C LEU A 547 -13.81 37.49 -11.47
N VAL A 548 -14.42 38.65 -11.25
CA VAL A 548 -14.82 39.10 -9.89
C VAL A 548 -16.31 38.91 -9.60
N ASP A 549 -17.15 38.78 -10.64
CA ASP A 549 -18.60 38.66 -10.52
C ASP A 549 -19.12 37.35 -11.12
N PHE A 550 -19.33 37.27 -12.44
CA PHE A 550 -19.97 36.10 -13.09
C PHE A 550 -19.28 34.76 -12.77
N ARG A 551 -17.96 34.76 -12.63
CA ARG A 551 -17.11 33.61 -12.28
C ARG A 551 -16.19 33.92 -11.09
N GLY A 552 -16.66 34.75 -10.15
CA GLY A 552 -15.95 35.07 -8.91
C GLY A 552 -15.47 33.85 -8.13
N PHE A 553 -16.20 32.74 -8.22
CA PHE A 553 -15.84 31.48 -7.57
C PHE A 553 -14.55 30.85 -8.12
N ASP A 554 -14.28 30.98 -9.43
CA ASP A 554 -13.05 30.48 -10.05
C ASP A 554 -11.85 31.25 -9.50
N THR A 555 -11.94 32.59 -9.44
CA THR A 555 -10.91 33.46 -8.86
C THR A 555 -10.73 33.23 -7.36
N PHE A 556 -11.80 32.96 -6.60
CA PHE A 556 -11.69 32.56 -5.19
C PHE A 556 -10.88 31.27 -5.02
N GLY A 557 -11.10 30.28 -5.90
CA GLY A 557 -10.32 29.05 -5.96
C GLY A 557 -8.84 29.30 -6.27
N GLU A 558 -8.56 30.12 -7.28
CA GLU A 558 -7.20 30.48 -7.71
C GLU A 558 -6.39 31.15 -6.58
N ILE A 559 -6.96 32.15 -5.91
CA ILE A 559 -6.26 32.84 -4.81
C ILE A 559 -6.06 31.89 -3.61
N THR A 560 -6.99 30.96 -3.38
CA THR A 560 -6.83 29.93 -2.35
C THR A 560 -5.66 29.02 -2.69
N VAL A 561 -5.54 28.56 -3.95
CA VAL A 561 -4.40 27.77 -4.43
C VAL A 561 -3.09 28.55 -4.25
N LEU A 562 -3.06 29.83 -4.62
CA LEU A 562 -1.86 30.67 -4.46
C LEU A 562 -1.43 30.77 -2.98
N GLY A 563 -2.40 30.96 -2.07
CA GLY A 563 -2.15 30.98 -0.63
C GLY A 563 -1.57 29.66 -0.12
N VAL A 564 -2.14 28.53 -0.54
CA VAL A 564 -1.66 27.18 -0.18
C VAL A 564 -0.25 26.94 -0.71
N VAL A 565 0.04 27.34 -1.96
CA VAL A 565 1.39 27.24 -2.55
C VAL A 565 2.40 28.04 -1.74
N ALA A 566 2.09 29.29 -1.40
CA ALA A 566 3.00 30.14 -0.63
C ALA A 566 3.30 29.57 0.77
N LEU A 567 2.27 29.07 1.47
CA LEU A 567 2.43 28.42 2.78
C LEU A 567 3.26 27.13 2.68
N THR A 568 3.04 26.34 1.62
CA THR A 568 3.79 25.10 1.37
C THR A 568 5.26 25.38 1.07
N VAL A 569 5.54 26.35 0.20
CA VAL A 569 6.91 26.80 -0.10
C VAL A 569 7.60 27.27 1.19
N TYR A 570 6.94 28.08 2.01
CA TYR A 570 7.48 28.50 3.30
C TYR A 570 7.78 27.30 4.22
N ALA A 571 6.85 26.34 4.32
CA ALA A 571 7.01 25.16 5.17
C ALA A 571 8.19 24.27 4.71
N LEU A 572 8.34 24.05 3.40
CA LEU A 572 9.43 23.28 2.81
C LEU A 572 10.77 23.98 3.03
N LEU A 573 10.85 25.28 2.72
CA LEU A 573 12.09 26.05 2.82
C LEU A 573 12.52 26.30 4.26
N ARG A 574 11.59 26.43 5.22
CA ARG A 574 11.94 26.60 6.65
C ARG A 574 12.83 25.47 7.18
N ARG A 575 12.65 24.23 6.68
CA ARG A 575 13.43 23.05 7.08
C ARG A 575 14.47 22.64 6.04
N PHE A 576 14.53 23.33 4.91
CA PHE A 576 15.50 23.06 3.86
C PHE A 576 16.92 23.31 4.36
N ARG A 577 17.84 22.42 3.97
CA ARG A 577 19.28 22.55 4.19
C ARG A 577 19.96 22.40 2.82
N PRO A 578 20.62 23.44 2.31
CA PRO A 578 21.33 23.35 1.03
C PRO A 578 22.44 22.30 1.10
N ALA A 579 22.83 21.75 -0.05
CA ALA A 579 24.02 20.91 -0.11
C ALA A 579 25.26 21.74 0.26
N ILE A 580 26.23 21.15 0.96
CA ILE A 580 27.43 21.84 1.47
C ILE A 580 28.18 22.57 0.34
N GLU A 581 28.30 21.92 -0.81
CA GLU A 581 28.89 22.45 -2.04
C GLU A 581 28.21 23.71 -2.59
N SER A 582 26.93 23.94 -2.26
CA SER A 582 26.15 25.12 -2.65
C SER A 582 26.13 26.22 -1.58
N MET A 583 26.66 25.95 -0.38
CA MET A 583 26.77 26.95 0.69
C MET A 583 28.02 27.82 0.56
N ALA A 584 29.05 27.35 -0.17
CA ALA A 584 30.23 28.15 -0.45
C ALA A 584 29.90 29.38 -1.30
N LEU A 585 30.55 30.51 -0.99
CA LEU A 585 30.37 31.74 -1.75
C LEU A 585 30.96 31.61 -3.18
N PRO A 586 30.33 32.24 -4.19
CA PRO A 586 30.88 32.34 -5.55
C PRO A 586 32.34 32.83 -5.56
N ALA A 587 33.13 32.37 -6.53
CA ALA A 587 34.54 32.76 -6.65
C ALA A 587 34.72 34.29 -6.72
N GLN A 588 33.80 34.98 -7.41
CA GLN A 588 33.79 36.44 -7.53
C GLN A 588 33.63 37.14 -6.16
N GLN A 589 32.79 36.59 -5.26
CA GLN A 589 32.59 37.13 -3.91
C GLN A 589 33.71 36.70 -2.93
N ARG A 590 34.50 35.68 -3.29
CA ARG A 590 35.67 35.25 -2.51
C ARG A 590 36.93 36.04 -2.86
N ALA A 591 37.05 36.50 -4.10
CA ALA A 591 38.22 37.22 -4.60
C ALA A 591 38.25 38.71 -4.25
N GLN A 592 37.20 39.25 -3.62
CA GLN A 592 37.05 40.67 -3.33
C GLN A 592 37.74 41.01 -2.00
N ALA A 593 38.81 41.83 -2.06
CA ALA A 593 39.57 42.29 -0.90
C ALA A 593 38.87 43.48 -0.20
N ASP A 594 38.92 43.52 1.13
CA ASP A 594 38.26 44.51 1.99
C ASP A 594 39.17 45.72 2.23
N ASP A 595 39.76 46.26 1.17
CA ASP A 595 40.82 47.29 1.28
C ASP A 595 40.28 48.73 1.30
N GLY A 596 38.95 48.91 1.32
CA GLY A 596 38.29 50.22 1.37
C GLY A 596 38.54 51.15 0.18
N SER A 597 39.32 50.70 -0.81
CA SER A 597 39.78 51.47 -1.98
C SER A 597 38.91 51.27 -3.23
N SER A 598 37.86 50.46 -3.15
CA SER A 598 36.94 50.19 -4.25
C SER A 598 35.47 50.36 -3.81
N ASP A 599 34.59 50.80 -4.73
CA ASP A 599 33.12 50.87 -4.57
C ASP A 599 32.46 49.49 -4.36
N LEU A 600 33.28 48.46 -4.24
CA LEU A 600 32.94 47.06 -4.21
C LEU A 600 33.05 46.57 -2.76
N LEU A 601 32.13 47.04 -1.91
CA LEU A 601 32.03 46.61 -0.51
C LEU A 601 31.82 45.10 -0.42
N ASN A 602 32.48 44.48 0.56
CA ASN A 602 32.31 43.06 0.85
C ASN A 602 30.85 42.79 1.28
N PRO A 603 30.05 42.03 0.49
CA PRO A 603 28.63 41.77 0.79
C PRO A 603 28.41 41.03 2.11
N ARG A 604 29.49 40.53 2.74
CA ARG A 604 29.47 39.79 4.00
C ARG A 604 29.21 40.67 5.24
N ARG A 605 29.54 41.95 5.20
CA ARG A 605 29.45 42.86 6.37
C ARG A 605 28.45 44.01 6.20
N ALA A 606 27.93 44.20 4.99
CA ALA A 606 26.98 45.26 4.69
C ALA A 606 25.56 44.85 5.11
N LYS A 607 25.07 45.39 6.23
CA LYS A 607 23.64 45.28 6.64
C LYS A 607 22.70 45.97 5.65
N ASP A 608 23.20 47.03 5.01
CA ASP A 608 22.55 47.69 3.87
C ASP A 608 23.39 47.43 2.62
N THR A 609 22.86 46.63 1.69
CA THR A 609 23.53 46.35 0.42
C THR A 609 23.47 47.54 -0.55
N ALA A 610 22.71 48.59 -0.22
CA ALA A 610 22.66 49.82 -1.01
C ALA A 610 23.97 50.63 -0.95
N VAL A 611 24.96 50.21 -0.15
CA VAL A 611 26.27 50.85 -0.12
C VAL A 611 27.20 50.15 -1.15
N GLY A 612 27.88 50.93 -1.99
CA GLY A 612 28.78 50.43 -3.05
C GLY A 612 28.11 50.31 -4.43
N TYR A 613 28.41 49.25 -5.20
CA TYR A 613 27.95 49.10 -6.60
C TYR A 613 26.42 49.08 -6.80
N LEU A 614 25.64 48.80 -5.75
CA LEU A 614 24.17 48.85 -5.79
C LEU A 614 23.59 50.22 -5.42
N MET A 615 24.41 51.21 -5.07
CA MET A 615 23.95 52.55 -4.67
C MET A 615 23.08 53.20 -5.74
N VAL A 616 23.54 53.20 -7.00
CA VAL A 616 22.78 53.79 -8.12
C VAL A 616 21.46 53.06 -8.35
N PRO A 617 21.43 51.71 -8.47
CA PRO A 617 20.17 50.96 -8.47
C PRO A 617 19.28 51.23 -7.25
N ALA A 618 19.85 51.43 -6.05
CA ALA A 618 19.11 51.64 -4.81
C ALA A 618 18.38 52.97 -4.81
N VAL A 619 19.06 54.04 -5.21
CA VAL A 619 18.44 55.36 -5.35
C VAL A 619 17.32 55.30 -6.38
N LEU A 620 17.55 54.67 -7.53
CA LEU A 620 16.54 54.54 -8.58
C LEU A 620 15.32 53.74 -8.12
N VAL A 621 15.51 52.57 -7.51
CA VAL A 621 14.39 51.74 -7.01
C VAL A 621 13.63 52.46 -5.89
N ARG A 622 14.32 53.17 -4.98
CA ARG A 622 13.68 53.97 -3.92
C ARG A 622 12.86 55.12 -4.49
N LEU A 623 13.32 55.77 -5.56
CA LEU A 623 12.57 56.81 -6.26
C LEU A 623 11.38 56.24 -7.05
N LEU A 624 11.53 55.04 -7.61
CA LEU A 624 10.46 54.35 -8.33
C LEU A 624 9.40 53.75 -7.41
N LEU A 625 9.70 53.48 -6.13
CA LEU A 625 8.78 52.82 -5.22
C LEU A 625 7.44 53.59 -5.04
N PRO A 626 7.42 54.90 -4.73
CA PRO A 626 6.17 55.65 -4.67
C PRO A 626 5.39 55.64 -6.00
N LEU A 627 6.10 55.70 -7.13
CA LEU A 627 5.48 55.62 -8.45
C LEU A 627 4.87 54.24 -8.71
N ALA A 628 5.56 53.16 -8.34
CA ALA A 628 5.06 51.80 -8.49
C ALA A 628 3.86 51.52 -7.59
N VAL A 629 3.85 52.08 -6.36
CA VAL A 629 2.67 52.06 -5.47
C VAL A 629 1.51 52.81 -6.12
N LEU A 630 1.75 54.00 -6.68
CA LEU A 630 0.72 54.77 -7.39
C LEU A 630 0.18 54.01 -8.60
N VAL A 631 1.05 53.38 -9.40
CA VAL A 631 0.67 52.56 -10.56
C VAL A 631 -0.13 51.32 -10.13
N SER A 632 0.25 50.68 -9.02
CA SER A 632 -0.50 49.57 -8.42
C SER A 632 -1.92 50.02 -8.01
N VAL A 633 -2.04 51.13 -7.29
CA VAL A 633 -3.34 51.71 -6.91
C VAL A 633 -4.14 52.12 -8.15
N TYR A 634 -3.49 52.67 -9.17
CA TYR A 634 -4.14 53.03 -10.44
C TYR A 634 -4.73 51.81 -11.15
N PHE A 635 -3.96 50.73 -11.29
CA PHE A 635 -4.45 49.48 -11.87
C PHE A 635 -5.55 48.83 -11.04
N PHE A 636 -5.48 48.96 -9.72
CA PHE A 636 -6.52 48.50 -8.81
C PHE A 636 -7.84 49.26 -9.05
N MET A 637 -7.79 50.59 -8.99
CA MET A 637 -8.98 51.45 -9.07
C MET A 637 -9.65 51.41 -10.45
N ARG A 638 -8.88 51.24 -11.53
CA ARG A 638 -9.44 51.21 -12.89
C ARG A 638 -9.96 49.84 -13.33
N GLY A 639 -9.66 48.77 -12.60
CA GLY A 639 -9.81 47.38 -13.05
C GLY A 639 -11.22 47.01 -13.52
N HIS A 640 -12.24 47.62 -12.92
CA HIS A 640 -13.64 47.36 -13.27
C HIS A 640 -14.04 47.87 -14.67
N ASN A 641 -13.34 48.90 -15.18
CA ASN A 641 -13.70 49.56 -16.44
C ASN A 641 -12.60 49.50 -17.51
N ALA A 642 -11.37 49.22 -17.11
CA ALA A 642 -10.22 49.16 -18.00
C ALA A 642 -9.21 48.11 -17.50
N PRO A 643 -8.20 47.76 -18.32
CA PRO A 643 -7.27 46.70 -17.95
C PRO A 643 -6.57 46.93 -16.60
N GLY A 644 -6.58 45.94 -15.72
CA GLY A 644 -6.17 46.05 -14.32
C GLY A 644 -6.90 45.06 -13.41
N GLY A 645 -7.14 45.46 -12.16
CA GLY A 645 -7.81 44.64 -11.14
C GLY A 645 -6.92 44.25 -9.96
N GLY A 646 -7.49 43.55 -8.98
CA GLY A 646 -6.83 43.20 -7.72
C GLY A 646 -5.54 42.39 -7.91
N PHE A 647 -5.55 41.44 -8.85
CA PHE A 647 -4.42 40.55 -9.11
C PHE A 647 -3.20 41.26 -9.69
N VAL A 648 -3.37 42.00 -10.80
CA VAL A 648 -2.29 42.76 -11.45
C VAL A 648 -1.72 43.80 -10.50
N ALA A 649 -2.58 44.55 -9.81
CA ALA A 649 -2.16 45.53 -8.83
C ALA A 649 -1.30 44.91 -7.72
N GLY A 650 -1.72 43.75 -7.19
CA GLY A 650 -0.99 43.02 -6.15
C GLY A 650 0.38 42.55 -6.62
N LEU A 651 0.48 42.08 -7.86
CA LEU A 651 1.77 41.69 -8.46
C LEU A 651 2.68 42.88 -8.73
N VAL A 652 2.16 44.00 -9.24
CA VAL A 652 2.97 45.23 -9.48
C VAL A 652 3.56 45.73 -8.15
N MET A 653 2.74 45.75 -7.09
CA MET A 653 3.22 46.08 -5.74
C MET A 653 4.28 45.07 -5.27
N SER A 654 4.06 43.77 -5.52
CA SER A 654 5.01 42.72 -5.18
C SER A 654 6.35 42.90 -5.91
N VAL A 655 6.36 43.25 -7.19
CA VAL A 655 7.59 43.54 -7.95
C VAL A 655 8.33 44.71 -7.32
N ALA A 656 7.64 45.80 -6.97
CA ALA A 656 8.26 46.96 -6.35
C ALA A 656 8.95 46.59 -5.02
N LEU A 657 8.28 45.80 -4.18
CA LEU A 657 8.85 45.32 -2.93
C LEU A 657 9.99 44.32 -3.16
N VAL A 658 9.85 43.38 -4.10
CA VAL A 658 10.90 42.42 -4.47
C VAL A 658 12.17 43.15 -4.92
N LEU A 659 12.05 44.19 -5.75
CA LEU A 659 13.19 45.03 -6.15
C LEU A 659 13.82 45.72 -4.94
N GLN A 660 13.02 46.21 -4.00
CA GLN A 660 13.53 46.80 -2.76
C GLN A 660 14.34 45.78 -1.93
N PHE A 661 13.85 44.54 -1.81
CA PHE A 661 14.54 43.43 -1.13
C PHE A 661 15.87 43.05 -1.82
N ILE A 662 15.91 43.08 -3.16
CA ILE A 662 17.14 42.80 -3.91
C ILE A 662 18.19 43.88 -3.66
N VAL A 663 17.77 45.14 -3.63
CA VAL A 663 18.72 46.26 -3.69
C VAL A 663 19.16 46.73 -2.31
N SER A 664 18.25 46.81 -1.33
CA SER A 664 18.58 47.23 0.04
C SER A 664 18.91 46.07 0.98
N GLY A 665 18.69 44.82 0.56
CA GLY A 665 18.97 43.64 1.36
C GLY A 665 17.84 43.29 2.33
N THR A 666 17.88 42.06 2.85
CA THR A 666 16.77 41.48 3.61
C THR A 666 16.64 42.06 5.03
N GLU A 667 17.77 42.25 5.72
CA GLU A 667 17.80 42.80 7.08
C GLU A 667 17.30 44.25 7.10
N TRP A 668 17.81 45.10 6.21
CA TRP A 668 17.37 46.50 6.10
C TRP A 668 15.87 46.62 5.84
N VAL A 669 15.33 45.82 4.90
CA VAL A 669 13.92 45.89 4.55
C VAL A 669 13.03 45.42 5.70
N GLU A 670 13.38 44.35 6.42
CA GLU A 670 12.57 43.88 7.55
C GLU A 670 12.63 44.83 8.76
N GLU A 671 13.74 45.56 8.95
CA GLU A 671 13.86 46.61 9.98
C GLU A 671 12.97 47.82 9.68
N HIS A 672 12.83 48.21 8.40
CA HIS A 672 12.14 49.44 7.99
C HIS A 672 10.71 49.22 7.46
N LEU A 673 10.38 48.02 6.98
CA LEU A 673 9.07 47.64 6.46
C LEU A 673 8.51 46.44 7.23
N ARG A 674 7.55 46.70 8.13
CA ARG A 674 6.86 45.66 8.91
C ARG A 674 5.75 45.01 8.09
N ILE A 675 6.13 44.05 7.25
CA ILE A 675 5.18 43.23 6.49
C ILE A 675 4.93 41.92 7.25
N TYR A 676 3.67 41.54 7.41
CA TYR A 676 3.28 40.25 7.98
C TYR A 676 2.60 39.39 6.90
N PRO A 677 3.35 38.75 5.98
CA PRO A 677 2.79 38.13 4.79
C PRO A 677 1.65 37.13 5.06
N ARG A 678 1.75 36.38 6.18
CA ARG A 678 0.70 35.44 6.61
C ARG A 678 -0.62 36.13 6.96
N ARG A 679 -0.57 37.31 7.56
CA ARG A 679 -1.76 38.12 7.87
C ARG A 679 -2.39 38.65 6.60
N TRP A 680 -1.59 39.09 5.63
CA TRP A 680 -2.07 39.52 4.32
C TRP A 680 -2.79 38.41 3.55
N ILE A 681 -2.26 37.18 3.57
CA ILE A 681 -2.94 36.00 3.01
C ILE A 681 -4.26 35.73 3.74
N ALA A 682 -4.25 35.73 5.08
CA ALA A 682 -5.44 35.48 5.88
C ALA A 682 -6.52 36.55 5.66
N ILE A 683 -6.15 37.83 5.69
CA ILE A 683 -7.05 38.95 5.40
C ILE A 683 -7.61 38.83 3.99
N GLY A 684 -6.77 38.49 3.01
CA GLY A 684 -7.19 38.32 1.62
C GLY A 684 -8.29 37.26 1.47
N LEU A 685 -8.07 36.06 2.05
CA LEU A 685 -9.09 34.99 2.05
C LEU A 685 -10.34 35.36 2.84
N LEU A 686 -10.18 35.96 4.02
CA LEU A 686 -11.30 36.36 4.85
C LEU A 686 -12.14 37.45 4.19
N LEU A 687 -11.53 38.40 3.48
CA LEU A 687 -12.26 39.42 2.72
C LEU A 687 -13.02 38.82 1.54
N ALA A 688 -12.40 37.89 0.80
CA ALA A 688 -13.08 37.18 -0.29
C ALA A 688 -14.28 36.36 0.24
N LEU A 689 -14.08 35.62 1.33
CA LEU A 689 -15.13 34.86 2.02
C LEU A 689 -16.21 35.77 2.59
N ALA A 690 -15.85 36.89 3.20
CA ALA A 690 -16.80 37.84 3.78
C ALA A 690 -17.61 38.53 2.69
N THR A 691 -17.02 38.84 1.54
CA THR A 691 -17.73 39.44 0.41
C THR A 691 -18.80 38.46 -0.13
N GLY A 692 -18.43 37.19 -0.34
CA GLY A 692 -19.38 36.17 -0.74
C GLY A 692 -20.40 35.83 0.37
N GLY A 693 -19.98 35.74 1.63
CA GLY A 693 -20.86 35.52 2.77
C GLY A 693 -21.86 36.66 2.98
N GLY A 694 -21.45 37.90 2.69
CA GLY A 694 -22.31 39.08 2.72
C GLY A 694 -23.45 38.99 1.70
N SER A 695 -23.18 38.51 0.48
CA SER A 695 -24.23 38.27 -0.51
C SER A 695 -25.25 37.23 -0.03
N VAL A 696 -24.80 36.14 0.59
CA VAL A 696 -25.68 35.10 1.18
C VAL A 696 -26.50 35.64 2.35
N ALA A 697 -25.89 36.44 3.22
CA ALA A 697 -26.58 37.07 4.35
C ALA A 697 -27.71 38.01 3.91
N LEU A 698 -27.58 38.60 2.72
CA LEU A 698 -28.59 39.46 2.09
C LEU A 698 -29.61 38.68 1.22
N GLY A 699 -29.53 37.34 1.20
CA GLY A 699 -30.46 36.48 0.45
C GLY A 699 -30.07 36.23 -1.00
N TYR A 700 -28.88 36.63 -1.44
CA TYR A 700 -28.36 36.39 -2.79
C TYR A 700 -27.44 35.15 -2.83
N PRO A 701 -27.25 34.52 -4.00
CA PRO A 701 -26.24 33.48 -4.17
C PRO A 701 -24.83 33.99 -3.82
N PHE A 702 -23.97 33.08 -3.34
CA PHE A 702 -22.59 33.39 -2.96
C PHE A 702 -21.81 34.07 -4.09
N LEU A 703 -21.15 35.20 -3.77
CA LEU A 703 -20.38 36.07 -4.69
C LEU A 703 -21.23 36.78 -5.75
N THR A 704 -22.50 37.06 -5.46
CA THR A 704 -23.28 37.99 -6.30
C THR A 704 -22.82 39.43 -6.06
N THR A 705 -22.45 40.15 -7.11
CA THR A 705 -22.05 41.57 -7.01
C THR A 705 -23.26 42.50 -6.94
N HIS A 706 -23.13 43.58 -6.17
CA HIS A 706 -24.07 44.70 -6.15
C HIS A 706 -23.29 46.01 -6.20
N THR A 707 -23.78 47.00 -6.93
CA THR A 707 -23.18 48.34 -7.03
C THR A 707 -23.92 49.34 -6.15
N ALA A 708 -23.18 50.08 -5.32
CA ALA A 708 -23.71 51.23 -4.57
C ALA A 708 -23.37 52.52 -5.34
N HIS A 709 -24.38 53.39 -5.51
CA HIS A 709 -24.20 54.71 -6.11
C HIS A 709 -24.10 55.74 -4.98
N LEU A 710 -22.94 56.39 -4.85
CA LEU A 710 -22.65 57.37 -3.80
C LEU A 710 -22.36 58.72 -4.43
N HIS A 711 -23.09 59.76 -4.03
CA HIS A 711 -22.82 61.13 -4.50
C HIS A 711 -21.93 61.87 -3.50
N LEU A 712 -20.67 62.16 -3.87
CA LEU A 712 -19.74 62.94 -3.04
C LEU A 712 -19.70 64.41 -3.50
N PRO A 713 -19.71 65.39 -2.58
CA PRO A 713 -19.84 66.82 -2.91
C PRO A 713 -18.77 67.39 -3.85
N VAL A 714 -17.58 66.79 -3.88
CA VAL A 714 -16.42 67.26 -4.69
C VAL A 714 -16.11 66.33 -5.86
N LEU A 715 -16.44 65.05 -5.76
CA LEU A 715 -16.04 64.00 -6.71
C LEU A 715 -17.20 63.54 -7.62
N GLY A 716 -18.43 64.02 -7.37
CA GLY A 716 -19.62 63.62 -8.12
C GLY A 716 -20.12 62.22 -7.75
N GLU A 717 -20.82 61.57 -8.68
CA GLU A 717 -21.32 60.21 -8.50
C GLU A 717 -20.21 59.17 -8.60
N ILE A 718 -20.09 58.33 -7.58
CA ILE A 718 -19.13 57.24 -7.48
C ILE A 718 -19.88 55.92 -7.44
N HIS A 719 -19.40 54.98 -8.26
CA HIS A 719 -19.90 53.62 -8.34
C HIS A 719 -18.99 52.71 -7.50
N VAL A 720 -19.50 52.16 -6.41
CA VAL A 720 -18.75 51.26 -5.52
C VAL A 720 -19.35 49.86 -5.63
N PRO A 721 -18.79 48.98 -6.47
CA PRO A 721 -19.20 47.59 -6.54
C PRO A 721 -18.75 46.83 -5.29
N SER A 722 -19.57 45.92 -4.78
CA SER A 722 -19.17 44.97 -3.73
C SER A 722 -17.98 44.10 -4.16
N ALA A 723 -17.82 43.87 -5.47
CA ALA A 723 -16.65 43.22 -6.07
C ALA A 723 -15.33 43.93 -5.76
N LEU A 724 -15.34 45.23 -5.44
CA LEU A 724 -14.15 45.94 -4.99
C LEU A 724 -13.56 45.31 -3.73
N PHE A 725 -14.39 44.87 -2.77
CA PHE A 725 -13.92 44.22 -1.54
C PHE A 725 -13.32 42.85 -1.82
N PHE A 726 -13.88 42.12 -2.79
CA PHE A 726 -13.31 40.88 -3.29
C PHE A 726 -11.93 41.13 -3.93
N ASP A 727 -11.80 42.17 -4.76
CA ASP A 727 -10.54 42.59 -5.37
C ASP A 727 -9.48 43.03 -4.34
N VAL A 728 -9.88 43.73 -3.26
CA VAL A 728 -8.97 44.02 -2.12
C VAL A 728 -8.46 42.71 -1.51
N GLY A 729 -9.35 41.71 -1.40
CA GLY A 729 -9.00 40.38 -0.93
C GLY A 729 -7.95 39.70 -1.82
N VAL A 730 -8.20 39.70 -3.13
CA VAL A 730 -7.27 39.17 -4.16
C VAL A 730 -5.91 39.89 -4.08
N PHE A 731 -5.91 41.22 -4.10
CA PHE A 731 -4.71 42.06 -3.98
C PHE A 731 -3.88 41.69 -2.74
N SER A 732 -4.54 41.64 -1.58
CA SER A 732 -3.90 41.35 -0.29
C SER A 732 -3.29 39.97 -0.28
N LEU A 733 -3.98 38.98 -0.84
CA LEU A 733 -3.50 37.62 -0.91
C LEU A 733 -2.29 37.49 -1.83
N VAL A 734 -2.36 38.04 -3.04
CA VAL A 734 -1.29 37.96 -4.04
C VAL A 734 -0.01 38.60 -3.51
N LEU A 735 -0.14 39.78 -2.89
CA LEU A 735 0.96 40.47 -2.22
C LEU A 735 1.54 39.62 -1.07
N GLY A 736 0.67 39.13 -0.18
CA GLY A 736 1.08 38.29 0.95
C GLY A 736 1.77 36.99 0.51
N ALA A 737 1.24 36.31 -0.50
CA ALA A 737 1.79 35.07 -1.03
C ALA A 737 3.17 35.27 -1.64
N THR A 738 3.33 36.28 -2.49
CA THR A 738 4.60 36.60 -3.14
C THR A 738 5.66 37.00 -2.12
N MET A 739 5.30 37.88 -1.17
CA MET A 739 6.20 38.30 -0.10
C MET A 739 6.59 37.15 0.83
N LEU A 740 5.69 36.20 1.12
CA LEU A 740 6.01 35.04 1.94
C LEU A 740 7.05 34.13 1.26
N ILE A 741 6.89 33.89 -0.04
CA ILE A 741 7.84 33.10 -0.84
C ILE A 741 9.20 33.79 -0.88
N LEU A 742 9.21 35.10 -1.18
CA LEU A 742 10.44 35.90 -1.18
C LEU A 742 11.15 35.83 0.17
N THR A 743 10.43 36.08 1.27
CA THR A 743 10.96 36.05 2.63
C THR A 743 11.55 34.68 2.96
N ALA A 744 10.91 33.59 2.53
CA ALA A 744 11.42 32.24 2.75
C ALA A 744 12.76 31.99 2.03
N LEU A 745 12.89 32.47 0.79
CA LEU A 745 14.12 32.36 -0.01
C LEU A 745 15.23 33.28 0.54
N ALA A 746 14.88 34.53 0.86
CA ALA A 746 15.75 35.54 1.46
C ALA A 746 16.46 35.03 2.73
N HIS A 747 15.71 34.46 3.68
CA HIS A 747 16.27 33.91 4.92
C HIS A 747 17.27 32.78 4.70
N GLN A 748 17.09 31.96 3.64
CA GLN A 748 18.06 30.92 3.29
C GLN A 748 19.37 31.52 2.79
N SER A 749 19.31 32.66 2.10
CA SER A 749 20.51 33.38 1.63
C SER A 749 21.33 33.87 2.83
N VAL A 750 20.70 34.56 3.79
CA VAL A 750 21.38 35.09 4.99
C VAL A 750 22.05 33.98 5.81
N ARG A 751 21.37 32.83 5.97
CA ARG A 751 21.92 31.69 6.70
C ARG A 751 23.21 31.13 6.09
N SER A 752 23.34 31.17 4.76
CA SER A 752 24.54 30.69 4.06
C SER A 752 25.77 31.56 4.31
N HIS A 753 25.59 32.88 4.48
CA HIS A 753 26.67 33.78 4.83
C HIS A 753 27.24 33.48 6.22
N ARG A 754 26.36 33.27 7.22
CA ARG A 754 26.78 32.88 8.58
C ARG A 754 27.58 31.58 8.61
N TRP A 755 27.15 30.58 7.85
CA TRP A 755 27.90 29.32 7.75
C TRP A 755 29.29 29.51 7.13
N ALA A 756 29.42 30.35 6.10
CA ALA A 756 30.70 30.64 5.48
C ALA A 756 31.65 31.38 6.44
N ASP A 757 31.12 32.28 7.26
CA ASP A 757 31.89 32.98 8.30
C ASP A 757 32.37 32.02 9.39
N GLU A 758 31.50 31.12 9.89
CA GLU A 758 31.89 30.07 10.84
C GLU A 758 32.98 29.14 10.28
N GLN A 759 32.95 28.83 8.97
CA GLN A 759 34.02 28.04 8.33
C GLN A 759 35.33 28.83 8.22
N ALA A 760 35.27 30.11 7.86
CA ALA A 760 36.45 30.97 7.77
C ALA A 760 37.11 31.17 9.13
N GLU A 761 36.33 31.34 10.20
CA GLU A 761 36.82 31.39 11.58
C GLU A 761 37.53 30.09 11.95
N ARG A 762 36.90 28.93 11.70
CA ARG A 762 37.52 27.62 11.92
C ARG A 762 38.81 27.42 11.13
N GLU A 763 38.87 27.87 9.87
CA GLU A 763 40.10 27.82 9.08
C GLU A 763 41.18 28.73 9.64
N SER A 764 40.81 29.92 10.13
CA SER A 764 41.75 30.86 10.76
C SER A 764 42.27 30.33 12.11
N ASP A 765 41.42 29.72 12.93
CA ASP A 765 41.77 29.08 14.19
C ASP A 765 42.67 27.86 13.96
N ALA A 766 42.36 27.04 12.95
CA ALA A 766 43.21 25.91 12.57
C ALA A 766 44.61 26.38 12.11
N ARG A 767 44.68 27.47 11.32
CA ARG A 767 45.97 28.08 10.92
C ARG A 767 46.71 28.67 12.12
N ALA A 768 46.00 29.31 13.06
CA ALA A 768 46.59 29.85 14.28
C ALA A 768 47.13 28.74 15.19
N HIS A 769 46.39 27.64 15.38
CA HIS A 769 46.85 26.46 16.11
C HIS A 769 48.06 25.80 15.45
N THR A 770 48.05 25.65 14.11
CA THR A 770 49.21 25.11 13.38
C THR A 770 50.44 26.01 13.55
N ARG A 771 50.25 27.33 13.59
CA ARG A 771 51.33 28.30 13.84
C ARG A 771 51.85 28.26 15.28
N VAL A 772 50.97 28.11 16.27
CA VAL A 772 51.35 27.95 17.69
C VAL A 772 52.05 26.62 17.93
N ASP A 773 51.62 25.54 17.28
CA ASP A 773 52.29 24.24 17.35
C ASP A 773 53.66 24.29 16.67
N ALA A 774 53.79 24.97 15.52
CA ALA A 774 55.09 25.22 14.90
C ALA A 774 56.01 26.07 15.80
N GLU A 775 55.49 27.09 16.48
CA GLU A 775 56.25 27.90 17.44
C GLU A 775 56.62 27.14 18.72
N LYS A 776 55.78 26.21 19.19
CA LYS A 776 56.09 25.30 20.30
C LYS A 776 57.15 24.28 19.93
N VAL A 777 57.10 23.72 18.72
CA VAL A 777 58.16 22.84 18.19
C VAL A 777 59.47 23.62 18.09
N ALA A 778 59.46 24.83 17.52
CA ALA A 778 60.65 25.67 17.44
C ALA A 778 61.21 26.08 18.83
N ARG A 779 60.33 26.29 19.84
CA ARG A 779 60.76 26.54 21.23
C ARG A 779 61.27 25.28 21.94
N SER A 780 60.71 24.11 21.63
CA SER A 780 61.19 22.81 22.12
C SER A 780 62.59 22.51 21.56
N GLU A 781 62.81 22.77 20.27
CA GLU A 781 64.13 22.66 19.63
C GLU A 781 65.15 23.68 20.20
N ALA A 782 64.70 24.85 20.65
CA ALA A 782 65.57 25.86 21.28
C ALA A 782 65.89 25.60 22.77
N ALA A 783 65.07 24.81 23.48
CA ALA A 783 65.21 24.56 24.92
C ALA A 783 66.05 23.32 25.27
N ASP A 784 66.33 22.44 24.29
CA ASP A 784 67.21 21.28 24.45
C ASP A 784 68.25 21.24 23.30
N PRO A 785 69.47 21.77 23.48
CA PRO A 785 70.49 21.82 22.43
C PRO A 785 71.08 20.44 22.06
N ARG A 786 70.51 19.32 22.56
CA ARG A 786 71.06 17.97 22.38
C ARG A 786 70.17 17.01 21.61
N LEU A 787 69.13 17.49 20.94
CA LEU A 787 68.35 16.70 19.98
C LEU A 787 68.23 17.42 18.63
N THR A 788 69.37 17.82 18.07
CA THR A 788 69.51 17.92 16.61
C THR A 788 70.11 16.61 16.12
N ILE A 789 69.29 15.71 15.57
CA ILE A 789 69.67 14.72 14.56
C ILE A 789 68.38 14.15 13.92
N GLU A 790 68.36 14.26 12.59
CA GLU A 790 67.68 13.42 11.58
C GLU A 790 66.16 13.52 11.32
N GLU A 791 65.90 13.88 10.05
CA GLU A 791 64.84 13.38 9.15
C GLU A 791 63.36 13.74 9.42
N ALA A 792 62.79 14.59 8.55
CA ALA A 792 61.60 14.23 7.76
C ALA A 792 61.23 15.32 6.74
N VAL A 793 61.39 14.99 5.46
CA VAL A 793 60.73 15.68 4.34
C VAL A 793 59.23 15.40 4.40
N PRO A 794 58.33 16.41 4.42
CA PRO A 794 56.90 16.13 4.33
C PRO A 794 56.51 15.86 2.88
N HIS A 795 56.26 14.58 2.57
CA HIS A 795 55.44 14.16 1.43
C HIS A 795 54.04 14.81 1.54
N PRO A 796 53.46 15.34 0.44
CA PRO A 796 52.08 15.83 0.47
C PRO A 796 51.12 14.65 0.68
N ALA A 797 50.39 14.69 1.79
CA ALA A 797 49.32 13.74 2.10
C ALA A 797 48.28 13.73 0.97
N GLY A 798 48.14 12.57 0.35
CA GLY A 798 47.10 12.29 -0.63
C GLY A 798 45.71 12.36 -0.02
N HIS A 799 44.78 12.77 -0.86
CA HIS A 799 43.34 12.70 -0.66
C HIS A 799 42.91 11.38 0.01
N ALA A 800 42.27 11.50 1.18
CA ALA A 800 41.46 10.43 1.75
C ALA A 800 40.25 10.16 0.83
N PRO A 801 39.92 8.88 0.51
CA PRO A 801 38.69 8.54 -0.19
C PRO A 801 37.50 8.60 0.78
N PRO A 802 36.27 8.89 0.29
CA PRO A 802 35.10 8.93 1.15
C PRO A 802 34.73 7.52 1.62
N ALA A 803 34.47 7.41 2.92
CA ALA A 803 33.89 6.24 3.56
C ALA A 803 32.58 5.84 2.87
N SER A 804 32.54 4.62 2.36
CA SER A 804 31.32 3.91 2.03
C SER A 804 30.59 3.57 3.34
N GLY A 805 29.56 4.33 3.66
CA GLY A 805 28.57 3.97 4.65
C GLY A 805 27.52 3.06 4.01
N ASP A 806 27.44 1.82 4.50
CA ASP A 806 26.24 1.01 4.43
C ASP A 806 25.07 1.77 5.10
N HIS A 807 23.99 1.99 4.36
CA HIS A 807 22.58 1.81 4.75
C HIS A 807 21.62 2.22 3.63
#